data_AF-A0A061J034-F1
#
_entry.id   AF-A0A061J034-F1
#
_cell.length_a   1.000
_cell.length_b   1.000
_cell.length_c   1.000
_cell.angle_alpha   90.00
_cell.angle_beta   90.00
_cell.angle_gamma   90.00
#
_symmetry.space_group_name_H-M   'P 1'
#
loop_
_entity.id
_entity.type
_entity.pdbx_description
1 polymer ?
#
loop_
_entity_poly.entity_id
_entity_poly.type
_entity_poly.pdbx_seq_one_letter_code
_entity_poly.pdbx_strand_id
1 'polypeptide(L)'
;MVVLYLRATENPRLVSADEEHVLFPVVMERLNELHLLQMLDIVECHWARSTLVRYGIVFKDMVRDRIAQLASVAGKEAAQPPKRALRAANDPNAMDDLDNAGDDDDDDTGEVYAHEAKTPALDPILLQARDELSPAGVLRCIIVMGMSAGRRKRDLQFFQALGVFLVHHVNHYKDPHELVRVLTAFARAKIVPPNGFLALLGRRFAVLNKRKPLGALPSYRAFVNLYKMGHDQMNNFRFLANCIYDTIDANVKSEKKRQRLLELRRMHPTADTDADAAEMRNAAVQSENTEGVADGSAMVGGGDLDPQLLQVIKARERFKRLTELKPSMFTKLLLVLARFGAPHQQYLRPMIVPLILPTLQCFPPPSFSRLLRALYLFRTTDLELIEPIIDHLADTLGATAVLPEDVLEVVRIVSPAEVPLPRNLSKLLLLCEAVYTGVNAATTRLILPNDMCAVAAALLKIQMKEEVPLDALDPLTRLMEVFAGRFSSLMQLHVVSLTHVDIFVDLCQQLHHPDVSGRIAKLIEKRRSLSAAEGDDDYYSRLDIDVRETFHKIMVVNDFKTYGQYRPTPGVLQVDFKQALTEVSAFDVLEATHLFAQAFPNTLQPTVVRHLSRSILAKLGGGGEEVITADNTMVLRPPRDLLLTKEDLVKFVELVQATPLRRVRESSVVWRFIAEKARRLQMGEVLKTVELQAAAAAATA
;
A
#
# COMPACT_ATOMS: atom_id res chain seq x y z
N MET A 1 -33.39 20.60 14.86
CA MET A 1 -33.62 19.96 16.17
C MET A 1 -32.72 18.74 16.36
N VAL A 2 -32.83 17.67 15.56
CA VAL A 2 -32.03 16.43 15.72
C VAL A 2 -30.51 16.66 15.73
N VAL A 3 -29.97 17.46 14.81
CA VAL A 3 -28.51 17.77 14.76
C VAL A 3 -28.03 18.51 16.01
N LEU A 4 -28.84 19.41 16.55
CA LEU A 4 -28.51 20.14 17.78
C LEU A 4 -28.52 19.19 18.99
N TYR A 5 -29.49 18.28 19.04
CA TYR A 5 -29.54 17.22 20.04
C TYR A 5 -28.30 16.31 19.96
N LEU A 6 -27.91 15.86 18.75
CA LEU A 6 -26.71 15.05 18.55
C LEU A 6 -25.42 15.73 19.06
N ARG A 7 -25.27 17.05 18.85
CA ARG A 7 -24.14 17.80 19.41
C ARG A 7 -24.20 17.89 20.94
N ALA A 8 -25.39 17.98 21.52
CA ALA A 8 -25.57 18.03 22.97
C ALA A 8 -25.22 16.70 23.67
N THR A 9 -25.21 15.56 22.95
CA THR A 9 -24.84 14.24 23.50
C THR A 9 -23.39 14.13 23.99
N GLU A 10 -22.51 15.07 23.61
CA GLU A 10 -21.15 15.14 24.14
C GLU A 10 -21.11 15.54 25.62
N ASN A 11 -22.14 16.25 26.10
CA ASN A 11 -22.23 16.70 27.47
C ASN A 11 -23.28 15.88 28.25
N PRO A 12 -22.85 14.95 29.13
CA PRO A 12 -23.78 14.09 29.87
C PRO A 12 -24.67 14.86 30.87
N ARG A 13 -24.42 16.16 31.11
CA ARG A 13 -25.31 17.02 31.90
C ARG A 13 -26.47 17.61 31.09
N LEU A 14 -26.37 17.59 29.75
CA LEU A 14 -27.39 18.10 28.84
C LEU A 14 -28.25 17.00 28.24
N VAL A 15 -27.68 15.81 28.05
CA VAL A 15 -28.37 14.64 27.53
C VAL A 15 -27.93 13.41 28.33
N SER A 16 -28.89 12.76 28.98
CA SER A 16 -28.65 11.52 29.73
C SER A 16 -28.76 10.28 28.84
N ALA A 17 -28.14 9.18 29.24
CA ALA A 17 -28.24 7.91 28.50
C ALA A 17 -29.69 7.37 28.46
N ASP A 18 -30.49 7.63 29.49
CA ASP A 18 -31.89 7.19 29.57
C ASP A 18 -32.76 7.97 28.58
N GLU A 19 -32.52 9.28 28.43
CA GLU A 19 -33.18 10.09 27.39
C GLU A 19 -32.82 9.60 25.97
N GLU A 20 -31.56 9.22 25.73
CA GLU A 20 -31.17 8.62 24.45
C GLU A 20 -31.95 7.32 24.16
N HIS A 21 -32.16 6.46 25.17
CA HIS A 21 -32.89 5.20 25.00
C HIS A 21 -34.36 5.40 24.64
N VAL A 22 -34.96 6.53 25.03
CA VAL A 22 -36.34 6.88 24.67
C VAL A 22 -36.41 7.55 23.29
N LEU A 23 -35.48 8.48 23.00
CA LEU A 23 -35.56 9.33 21.81
C LEU A 23 -35.09 8.64 20.52
N PHE A 24 -34.00 7.87 20.55
CA PHE A 24 -33.44 7.28 19.33
C PHE A 24 -34.38 6.29 18.61
N PRO A 25 -35.11 5.39 19.30
CA PRO A 25 -36.09 4.53 18.66
C PRO A 25 -37.18 5.31 17.92
N VAL A 26 -37.71 6.38 18.52
CA VAL A 26 -38.74 7.24 17.91
C VAL A 26 -38.19 7.94 16.65
N VAL A 27 -36.94 8.44 16.70
CA VAL A 27 -36.31 9.08 15.54
C VAL A 27 -36.01 8.05 14.44
N MET A 28 -35.68 6.80 14.80
CA MET A 28 -35.50 5.69 13.84
C MET A 28 -36.81 5.35 13.12
N GLU A 29 -37.92 5.26 13.85
CA GLU A 29 -39.24 4.97 13.27
C GLU A 29 -39.76 6.09 12.36
N ARG A 30 -39.42 7.34 12.67
CA ARG A 30 -39.84 8.53 11.91
C ARG A 30 -38.85 8.98 10.84
N LEU A 31 -37.87 8.15 10.50
CA LEU A 31 -36.88 8.46 9.46
C LEU A 31 -37.53 8.80 8.10
N ASN A 32 -38.70 8.22 7.83
CA ASN A 32 -39.49 8.38 6.61
C ASN A 32 -39.93 9.84 6.39
N GLU A 33 -40.05 10.62 7.47
CA GLU A 33 -40.49 12.02 7.47
C GLU A 33 -39.34 13.01 7.20
N LEU A 34 -38.11 12.54 7.11
CA LEU A 34 -36.93 13.39 6.93
C LEU A 34 -36.60 13.57 5.45
N HIS A 35 -36.40 14.83 5.05
CA HIS A 35 -35.91 15.18 3.72
C HIS A 35 -34.43 14.81 3.54
N LEU A 36 -33.99 14.72 2.28
CA LEU A 36 -32.62 14.31 1.95
C LEU A 36 -31.54 15.11 2.69
N LEU A 37 -31.69 16.44 2.72
CA LEU A 37 -30.72 17.33 3.38
C LEU A 37 -30.63 17.09 4.89
N GLN A 38 -31.77 16.86 5.55
CA GLN A 38 -31.83 16.59 6.99
C GLN A 38 -31.17 15.26 7.32
N MET A 39 -31.41 14.24 6.50
CA MET A 39 -30.74 12.94 6.60
C MET A 39 -29.22 13.07 6.49
N LEU A 40 -28.72 13.85 5.52
CA LEU A 40 -27.28 14.09 5.36
C LEU A 40 -26.67 14.85 6.54
N ASP A 41 -27.37 15.85 7.08
CA ASP A 41 -26.91 16.60 8.25
C ASP A 41 -26.70 15.69 9.47
N ILE A 42 -27.56 14.68 9.65
CA ILE A 42 -27.44 13.71 10.75
C ILE A 42 -26.20 12.83 10.58
N VAL A 43 -25.91 12.39 9.35
CA VAL A 43 -24.74 11.54 9.07
C VAL A 43 -23.44 12.31 9.24
N GLU A 44 -23.40 13.57 8.80
CA GLU A 44 -22.24 14.47 8.82
C GLU A 44 -21.96 15.05 10.22
N CYS A 45 -22.98 15.15 11.08
CA CYS A 45 -22.82 15.64 12.44
C CYS A 45 -21.77 14.82 13.22
N HIS A 46 -21.10 15.47 14.19
CA HIS A 46 -20.28 14.77 15.17
C HIS A 46 -21.20 13.94 16.09
N TRP A 47 -20.76 12.72 16.43
CA TRP A 47 -21.46 11.84 17.36
C TRP A 47 -20.54 11.55 18.54
N ALA A 48 -21.04 11.71 19.77
CA ALA A 48 -20.34 11.24 20.94
C ALA A 48 -20.05 9.73 20.81
N ARG A 49 -18.86 9.29 21.22
CA ARG A 49 -18.40 7.91 20.99
C ARG A 49 -19.35 6.85 21.59
N SER A 50 -19.88 7.11 22.79
CA SER A 50 -20.86 6.24 23.45
C SER A 50 -22.16 6.11 22.66
N THR A 51 -22.68 7.23 22.18
CA THR A 51 -23.95 7.30 21.42
C THR A 51 -23.81 6.71 20.03
N LEU A 52 -22.66 6.90 19.38
CA LEU A 52 -22.33 6.28 18.10
C LEU A 52 -22.35 4.75 18.19
N VAL A 53 -21.78 4.18 19.26
CA VAL A 53 -21.73 2.73 19.49
C VAL A 53 -23.12 2.17 19.80
N ARG A 54 -23.93 2.86 20.62
CA ARG A 54 -25.28 2.41 20.99
C ARG A 54 -26.27 2.47 19.83
N TYR A 55 -26.32 3.61 19.12
CA TYR A 55 -27.38 3.90 18.15
C TYR A 55 -26.86 4.37 16.80
N GLY A 56 -25.75 5.12 16.77
CA GLY A 56 -25.33 5.82 15.56
C GLY A 56 -24.90 4.92 14.40
N ILE A 57 -24.34 3.73 14.66
CA ILE A 57 -24.00 2.78 13.58
C ILE A 57 -25.28 2.31 12.86
N VAL A 58 -26.26 1.84 13.62
CA VAL A 58 -27.54 1.34 13.08
C VAL A 58 -28.32 2.48 12.42
N PHE A 59 -28.38 3.65 13.08
CA PHE A 59 -29.09 4.82 12.55
C PHE A 59 -28.52 5.26 11.20
N LYS A 60 -27.19 5.37 11.08
CA LYS A 60 -26.53 5.76 9.82
C LYS A 60 -26.75 4.74 8.70
N ASP A 61 -26.89 3.45 9.04
CA ASP A 61 -27.24 2.42 8.07
C ASP A 61 -28.70 2.58 7.59
N MET A 62 -29.64 2.82 8.49
CA MET A 62 -31.05 3.09 8.13
C MET A 62 -31.17 4.33 7.24
N VAL A 63 -30.46 5.42 7.56
CA VAL A 63 -30.41 6.63 6.72
C VAL A 63 -29.88 6.32 5.32
N ARG A 64 -28.85 5.48 5.21
CA ARG A 64 -28.30 5.06 3.91
C ARG A 64 -29.31 4.27 3.09
N ASP A 65 -30.00 3.32 3.73
CA ASP A 65 -31.02 2.48 3.09
C ASP A 65 -32.20 3.34 2.62
N ARG A 66 -32.59 4.34 3.41
CA ARG A 66 -33.62 5.31 3.04
C ARG A 66 -33.25 6.16 1.83
N ILE A 67 -32.01 6.66 1.77
CA ILE A 67 -31.53 7.42 0.60
C ILE A 67 -31.40 6.51 -0.64
N ALA A 68 -31.03 5.24 -0.48
CA ALA A 68 -31.03 4.26 -1.57
C ALA A 68 -32.45 4.07 -2.15
N GLN A 69 -33.46 3.98 -1.29
CA GLN A 69 -34.87 3.89 -1.73
C GLN A 69 -35.29 5.11 -2.55
N LEU A 70 -34.96 6.32 -2.08
CA LEU A 70 -35.20 7.56 -2.83
C LEU A 70 -34.53 7.52 -4.21
N ALA A 71 -33.26 7.09 -4.27
CA ALA A 71 -32.53 6.98 -5.53
C ALA A 71 -33.13 5.93 -6.48
N SER A 72 -33.60 4.80 -5.97
CA SER A 72 -34.25 3.76 -6.79
C SER A 72 -35.57 4.24 -7.38
N VAL A 73 -36.42 4.89 -6.58
CA VAL A 73 -37.71 5.44 -7.05
C VAL A 73 -37.49 6.54 -8.09
N ALA A 74 -36.62 7.51 -7.81
CA ALA A 74 -36.28 8.55 -8.77
C ALA A 74 -35.65 7.99 -10.06
N GLY A 75 -34.92 6.87 -9.96
CA GLY A 75 -34.26 6.24 -11.11
C GLY A 75 -35.26 5.62 -12.06
N LYS A 76 -36.29 4.94 -11.51
CA LYS A 76 -37.40 4.36 -12.29
C LYS A 76 -38.23 5.43 -13.00
N GLU A 77 -38.42 6.60 -12.39
CA GLU A 77 -39.10 7.74 -13.03
C GLU A 77 -38.25 8.42 -14.11
N ALA A 78 -36.92 8.44 -13.96
CA ALA A 78 -36.00 9.02 -14.94
C ALA A 78 -35.77 8.13 -16.17
N ALA A 79 -35.96 6.81 -16.04
CA ALA A 79 -35.87 5.84 -17.14
C ALA A 79 -37.14 5.76 -18.00
N GLN A 80 -38.26 6.35 -17.55
CA GLN A 80 -39.47 6.45 -18.39
C GLN A 80 -39.25 7.54 -19.47
N PRO A 81 -39.53 7.24 -20.76
CA PRO A 81 -39.51 8.27 -21.78
C PRO A 81 -40.48 9.39 -21.38
N PRO A 82 -40.15 10.67 -21.63
CA PRO A 82 -41.00 11.77 -21.22
C PRO A 82 -42.40 11.52 -21.77
N LYS A 83 -43.40 11.37 -20.89
CA LYS A 83 -44.81 11.37 -21.29
C LYS A 83 -45.05 12.69 -22.00
N ARG A 84 -45.00 12.65 -23.34
CA ARG A 84 -45.45 13.73 -24.21
C ARG A 84 -46.82 14.12 -23.67
N ALA A 85 -46.94 15.36 -23.23
CA ALA A 85 -48.17 15.90 -22.69
C ALA A 85 -49.29 15.61 -23.68
N LEU A 86 -50.18 14.68 -23.31
CA LEU A 86 -51.45 14.45 -23.99
C LEU A 86 -52.27 15.73 -23.85
N ARG A 87 -52.24 16.56 -24.89
CA ARG A 87 -53.33 17.48 -25.21
C ARG A 87 -53.30 17.91 -26.69
N ALA A 88 -54.33 17.42 -27.38
CA ALA A 88 -54.95 17.92 -28.61
C ALA A 88 -54.16 17.79 -29.93
N ALA A 89 -54.52 16.81 -30.78
CA ALA A 89 -55.54 16.99 -31.82
C ALA A 89 -55.72 15.69 -32.61
N ASN A 90 -56.94 15.46 -33.09
CA ASN A 90 -57.41 14.30 -33.85
C ASN A 90 -56.52 13.94 -35.05
N ASP A 91 -56.19 12.66 -35.19
CA ASP A 91 -55.88 12.06 -36.49
C ASP A 91 -56.39 10.60 -36.50
N PRO A 92 -57.36 10.23 -37.36
CA PRO A 92 -57.97 8.90 -37.35
C PRO A 92 -57.24 7.87 -38.23
N ASN A 93 -56.03 8.14 -38.71
CA ASN A 93 -55.26 7.17 -39.51
C ASN A 93 -54.10 6.56 -38.73
N ALA A 94 -54.45 5.62 -37.84
CA ALA A 94 -53.51 4.64 -37.31
C ALA A 94 -53.86 3.27 -37.90
N MET A 95 -53.20 2.92 -39.01
CA MET A 95 -52.93 1.54 -39.44
C MET A 95 -51.71 1.59 -40.36
N ASP A 96 -50.52 1.34 -39.83
CA ASP A 96 -49.77 0.11 -40.09
C ASP A 96 -48.45 0.12 -39.31
N ASP A 97 -47.90 -1.07 -39.10
CA ASP A 97 -46.55 -1.39 -38.59
C ASP A 97 -46.39 -1.54 -37.06
N LEU A 98 -47.09 -2.55 -36.54
CA LEU A 98 -46.52 -3.47 -35.56
C LEU A 98 -45.61 -4.47 -36.32
N ASP A 99 -44.34 -4.54 -35.96
CA ASP A 99 -43.56 -5.79 -35.79
C ASP A 99 -42.05 -5.50 -35.78
N ASN A 100 -41.47 -5.36 -34.59
CA ASN A 100 -40.20 -6.03 -34.28
C ASN A 100 -40.02 -6.15 -32.76
N ALA A 101 -40.78 -7.06 -32.15
CA ALA A 101 -40.44 -7.65 -30.88
C ALA A 101 -39.39 -8.74 -31.15
N GLY A 102 -38.13 -8.42 -30.85
CA GLY A 102 -37.05 -9.39 -30.73
C GLY A 102 -36.75 -9.55 -29.24
N ASP A 103 -37.19 -10.67 -28.71
CA ASP A 103 -36.95 -11.19 -27.36
C ASP A 103 -35.45 -11.45 -27.10
N ASP A 104 -35.14 -11.36 -25.80
CA ASP A 104 -34.12 -12.10 -25.04
C ASP A 104 -32.63 -11.88 -25.35
N ASP A 105 -32.02 -11.06 -24.50
CA ASP A 105 -30.88 -11.51 -23.70
C ASP A 105 -31.03 -10.94 -22.28
N ASP A 106 -31.48 -11.80 -21.37
CA ASP A 106 -31.43 -11.65 -19.93
C ASP A 106 -29.98 -11.44 -19.46
N ASP A 107 -29.57 -10.19 -19.30
CA ASP A 107 -28.43 -9.85 -18.44
C ASP A 107 -28.97 -9.47 -17.06
N ASP A 108 -28.96 -10.48 -16.20
CA ASP A 108 -29.28 -10.50 -14.77
C ASP A 108 -28.45 -9.45 -13.99
N THR A 109 -28.87 -8.18 -14.09
CA THR A 109 -28.35 -7.08 -13.27
C THR A 109 -29.06 -7.11 -11.93
N GLY A 110 -28.60 -7.99 -11.04
CA GLY A 110 -29.17 -8.23 -9.71
C GLY A 110 -29.58 -6.96 -8.93
N GLU A 111 -30.84 -6.56 -9.06
CA GLU A 111 -31.51 -5.54 -8.26
C GLU A 111 -31.87 -6.14 -6.88
N VAL A 112 -30.89 -6.21 -5.97
CA VAL A 112 -31.07 -6.77 -4.62
C VAL A 112 -31.83 -5.81 -3.66
N TYR A 113 -32.32 -4.66 -4.14
CA TYR A 113 -33.21 -3.77 -3.38
C TYR A 113 -34.65 -3.83 -3.88
N ALA A 114 -35.15 -5.01 -4.22
CA ALA A 114 -36.58 -5.27 -4.16
C ALA A 114 -36.98 -5.53 -2.70
N HIS A 115 -37.01 -4.49 -1.87
CA HIS A 115 -37.75 -4.59 -0.63
C HIS A 115 -39.23 -4.74 -1.00
N GLU A 116 -39.81 -5.89 -0.68
CA GLU A 116 -41.26 -6.08 -0.65
C GLU A 116 -41.87 -4.91 0.13
N ALA A 117 -42.43 -3.95 -0.61
CA ALA A 117 -43.14 -2.84 -0.04
C ALA A 117 -44.37 -3.42 0.63
N LYS A 118 -44.31 -3.64 1.95
CA LYS A 118 -45.53 -3.70 2.76
C LYS A 118 -46.30 -2.42 2.45
N THR A 119 -47.44 -2.60 1.79
CA THR A 119 -48.42 -1.58 1.37
C THR A 119 -48.23 -0.24 2.07
N PRO A 120 -47.73 0.81 1.38
CA PRO A 120 -47.39 2.05 2.05
C PRO A 120 -48.67 2.86 2.28
N ALA A 121 -48.82 3.40 3.49
CA ALA A 121 -49.32 4.77 3.57
C ALA A 121 -48.43 5.62 2.66
N LEU A 122 -49.02 6.24 1.64
CA LEU A 122 -48.33 7.01 0.59
C LEU A 122 -47.27 7.93 1.20
N ASP A 123 -46.01 7.52 1.08
CA ASP A 123 -44.87 8.26 1.59
C ASP A 123 -44.66 9.50 0.70
N PRO A 124 -44.96 10.71 1.19
CA PRO A 124 -45.01 11.90 0.35
C PRO A 124 -43.62 12.29 -0.19
N ILE A 125 -42.55 11.92 0.52
CA ILE A 125 -41.17 12.22 0.12
C ILE A 125 -40.73 11.25 -0.98
N LEU A 126 -41.09 9.96 -0.90
CA LEU A 126 -40.83 9.02 -1.99
C LEU A 126 -41.60 9.38 -3.27
N LEU A 127 -42.82 9.92 -3.13
CA LEU A 127 -43.60 10.41 -4.28
C LEU A 127 -42.99 11.64 -4.96
N GLN A 128 -42.10 12.35 -4.27
CA GLN A 128 -41.35 13.51 -4.78
C GLN A 128 -39.85 13.22 -4.91
N ALA A 129 -39.47 11.93 -5.02
CA ALA A 129 -38.07 11.51 -4.96
C ALA A 129 -37.17 12.20 -6.00
N ARG A 130 -37.71 12.52 -7.19
CA ARG A 130 -36.98 13.26 -8.23
C ARG A 130 -36.63 14.70 -7.82
N ASP A 131 -37.54 15.38 -7.14
CA ASP A 131 -37.33 16.76 -6.68
C ASP A 131 -36.39 16.81 -5.46
N GLU A 132 -36.43 15.77 -4.62
CA GLU A 132 -35.49 15.59 -3.50
C GLU A 132 -34.04 15.39 -3.97
N LEU A 133 -33.82 14.65 -5.07
CA LEU A 133 -32.50 14.34 -5.62
C LEU A 133 -31.96 15.44 -6.56
N SER A 134 -31.86 16.66 -6.03
CA SER A 134 -31.18 17.75 -6.72
C SER A 134 -29.70 17.42 -7.02
N PRO A 135 -29.06 18.03 -8.04
CA PRO A 135 -27.64 17.82 -8.33
C PRO A 135 -26.72 18.05 -7.12
N ALA A 136 -26.97 19.12 -6.37
CA ALA A 136 -26.22 19.42 -5.15
C ALA A 136 -26.45 18.37 -4.06
N GLY A 137 -27.70 17.88 -3.93
CA GLY A 137 -28.07 16.79 -3.03
C GLY A 137 -27.33 15.49 -3.36
N VAL A 138 -27.33 15.07 -4.64
CA VAL A 138 -26.63 13.87 -5.12
C VAL A 138 -25.14 13.94 -4.83
N LEU A 139 -24.49 15.07 -5.14
CA LEU A 139 -23.08 15.27 -4.88
C LEU A 139 -22.75 15.19 -3.38
N ARG A 140 -23.55 15.87 -2.54
CA ARG A 140 -23.39 15.83 -1.08
C ARG A 140 -23.61 14.43 -0.53
N CYS A 141 -24.59 13.68 -1.03
CA CYS A 141 -24.84 12.29 -0.66
C CYS A 141 -23.60 11.42 -0.87
N ILE A 142 -23.03 11.47 -2.08
CA ILE A 142 -21.86 10.65 -2.42
C ILE A 142 -20.68 11.00 -1.52
N ILE A 143 -20.45 12.30 -1.27
CA ILE A 143 -19.34 12.76 -0.43
C ILE A 143 -19.52 12.31 1.02
N VAL A 144 -20.67 12.61 1.64
CA VAL A 144 -20.92 12.30 3.06
C VAL A 144 -20.94 10.80 3.31
N MET A 145 -21.63 10.04 2.45
CA MET A 145 -21.71 8.59 2.59
C MET A 145 -20.38 7.91 2.27
N GLY A 146 -19.61 8.40 1.29
CA GLY A 146 -18.35 7.74 0.92
C GLY A 146 -17.24 7.98 1.94
N MET A 147 -17.33 9.07 2.70
CA MET A 147 -16.42 9.33 3.82
C MET A 147 -16.71 8.43 5.04
N SER A 148 -17.94 7.89 5.15
CA SER A 148 -18.39 7.00 6.23
C SER A 148 -18.51 5.51 5.82
N ALA A 149 -18.26 5.18 4.54
CA ALA A 149 -18.40 3.83 3.99
C ALA A 149 -17.31 2.86 4.49
N GLY A 150 -17.69 1.58 4.63
CA GLY A 150 -16.90 0.55 5.32
C GLY A 150 -16.58 -0.70 4.50
N ARG A 151 -16.77 -0.68 3.18
CA ARG A 151 -16.62 -1.84 2.27
C ARG A 151 -17.74 -2.88 2.45
N ARG A 152 -18.98 -2.44 2.68
CA ARG A 152 -20.15 -3.33 2.81
C ARG A 152 -20.82 -3.53 1.45
N LYS A 153 -21.42 -4.71 1.18
CA LYS A 153 -22.19 -4.97 -0.06
C LYS A 153 -23.27 -3.91 -0.31
N ARG A 154 -23.91 -3.45 0.78
CA ARG A 154 -24.89 -2.35 0.78
C ARG A 154 -24.33 -1.01 0.29
N ASP A 155 -23.07 -0.70 0.63
CA ASP A 155 -22.42 0.53 0.17
C ASP A 155 -22.28 0.51 -1.35
N LEU A 156 -21.82 -0.60 -1.94
CA LEU A 156 -21.62 -0.71 -3.39
C LEU A 156 -22.88 -0.38 -4.19
N GLN A 157 -24.00 -0.98 -3.80
CA GLN A 157 -25.30 -0.80 -4.46
C GLN A 157 -25.82 0.63 -4.32
N PHE A 158 -25.66 1.22 -3.13
CA PHE A 158 -26.00 2.64 -2.90
C PHE A 158 -25.29 3.58 -3.88
N PHE A 159 -23.98 3.40 -4.07
CA PHE A 159 -23.21 4.23 -4.99
C PHE A 159 -23.46 3.92 -6.46
N GLN A 160 -23.84 2.68 -6.82
CA GLN A 160 -24.31 2.36 -8.17
C GLN A 160 -25.58 3.13 -8.51
N ALA A 161 -26.58 3.13 -7.60
CA ALA A 161 -27.82 3.87 -7.79
C ALA A 161 -27.58 5.38 -7.94
N LEU A 162 -26.75 5.98 -7.08
CA LEU A 162 -26.42 7.41 -7.18
C LEU A 162 -25.48 7.75 -8.35
N GLY A 163 -24.69 6.79 -8.84
CA GLY A 163 -23.77 6.99 -9.96
C GLY A 163 -24.48 7.39 -11.25
N VAL A 164 -25.68 6.85 -11.50
CA VAL A 164 -26.51 7.19 -12.67
C VAL A 164 -26.89 8.68 -12.65
N PHE A 165 -27.35 9.18 -11.51
CA PHE A 165 -27.69 10.61 -11.34
C PHE A 165 -26.47 11.52 -11.46
N LEU A 166 -25.31 11.07 -10.97
CA LEU A 166 -24.07 11.81 -11.09
C LEU A 166 -23.66 11.99 -12.56
N VAL A 167 -23.84 10.96 -13.40
CA VAL A 167 -23.64 11.05 -14.85
C VAL A 167 -24.65 11.99 -15.49
N HIS A 168 -25.94 11.81 -15.18
CA HIS A 168 -27.03 12.61 -15.73
C HIS A 168 -26.83 14.11 -15.45
N HIS A 169 -26.40 14.46 -14.23
CA HIS A 169 -26.19 15.84 -13.82
C HIS A 169 -24.74 16.34 -14.00
N VAL A 170 -23.86 15.61 -14.69
CA VAL A 170 -22.41 15.93 -14.76
C VAL A 170 -22.13 17.38 -15.22
N ASN A 171 -22.99 17.91 -16.11
CA ASN A 171 -22.87 19.25 -16.67
C ASN A 171 -23.30 20.36 -15.70
N HIS A 172 -24.10 20.04 -14.68
CA HIS A 172 -24.56 20.99 -13.67
C HIS A 172 -23.49 21.27 -12.60
N TYR A 173 -22.52 20.37 -12.44
CA TYR A 173 -21.39 20.57 -11.52
C TYR A 173 -20.41 21.59 -12.10
N LYS A 174 -20.25 22.70 -11.38
CA LYS A 174 -19.39 23.84 -11.77
C LYS A 174 -18.07 23.87 -11.03
N ASP A 175 -18.00 23.28 -9.84
CA ASP A 175 -16.79 23.28 -9.01
C ASP A 175 -15.98 21.99 -9.23
N PRO A 176 -14.74 22.05 -9.75
CA PRO A 176 -13.93 20.86 -9.90
C PRO A 176 -13.50 20.26 -8.54
N HIS A 177 -13.43 21.04 -7.46
CA HIS A 177 -13.06 20.54 -6.13
C HIS A 177 -14.08 19.55 -5.58
N GLU A 178 -15.36 19.77 -5.86
CA GLU A 178 -16.46 18.87 -5.50
C GLU A 178 -16.33 17.52 -6.20
N LEU A 179 -15.99 17.53 -7.50
CA LEU A 179 -15.73 16.29 -8.25
C LEU A 179 -14.50 15.54 -7.72
N VAL A 180 -13.46 16.24 -7.26
CA VAL A 180 -12.32 15.60 -6.56
C VAL A 180 -12.75 14.95 -5.24
N ARG A 181 -13.65 15.59 -4.49
CA ARG A 181 -14.22 15.00 -3.26
C ARG A 181 -15.04 13.75 -3.57
N VAL A 182 -15.82 13.75 -4.65
CA VAL A 182 -16.54 12.57 -5.13
C VAL A 182 -15.59 11.42 -5.46
N LEU A 183 -14.51 11.66 -6.22
CA LEU A 183 -13.48 10.63 -6.46
C LEU A 183 -12.84 10.12 -5.16
N THR A 184 -12.63 11.02 -4.18
CA THR A 184 -12.07 10.64 -2.89
C THR A 184 -13.05 9.78 -2.08
N ALA A 185 -14.34 10.09 -2.17
CA ALA A 185 -15.41 9.35 -1.51
C ALA A 185 -15.52 7.93 -2.09
N PHE A 186 -15.53 7.78 -3.42
CA PHE A 186 -15.46 6.46 -4.07
C PHE A 186 -14.19 5.69 -3.69
N ALA A 187 -13.02 6.35 -3.66
CA ALA A 187 -11.77 5.70 -3.28
C ALA A 187 -11.79 5.19 -1.83
N ARG A 188 -12.43 5.92 -0.91
CA ARG A 188 -12.60 5.51 0.49
C ARG A 188 -13.61 4.38 0.64
N ALA A 189 -14.72 4.46 -0.09
CA ALA A 189 -15.71 3.40 -0.20
C ALA A 189 -15.18 2.14 -0.92
N LYS A 190 -13.98 2.23 -1.54
CA LYS A 190 -13.35 1.18 -2.37
C LYS A 190 -14.21 0.76 -3.56
N ILE A 191 -14.89 1.73 -4.15
CA ILE A 191 -15.73 1.54 -5.32
C ILE A 191 -14.91 1.93 -6.54
N VAL A 192 -14.97 1.05 -7.53
CA VAL A 192 -14.32 1.25 -8.83
C VAL A 192 -15.42 1.56 -9.83
N PRO A 193 -15.57 2.83 -10.23
CA PRO A 193 -16.55 3.20 -11.26
C PRO A 193 -16.18 2.64 -12.63
N PRO A 194 -17.13 2.57 -13.58
CA PRO A 194 -16.84 2.19 -14.96
C PRO A 194 -15.80 3.12 -15.63
N ASN A 195 -14.98 2.58 -16.53
CA ASN A 195 -13.92 3.37 -17.21
C ASN A 195 -14.47 4.57 -17.99
N GLY A 196 -15.64 4.42 -18.63
CA GLY A 196 -16.31 5.53 -19.32
C GLY A 196 -16.66 6.69 -18.39
N PHE A 197 -17.06 6.39 -17.15
CA PHE A 197 -17.34 7.38 -16.12
C PHE A 197 -16.08 8.12 -15.67
N LEU A 198 -14.98 7.39 -15.43
CA LEU A 198 -13.69 7.98 -15.06
C LEU A 198 -13.14 8.89 -16.17
N ALA A 199 -13.30 8.48 -17.43
CA ALA A 199 -12.94 9.29 -18.60
C ALA A 199 -13.78 10.57 -18.70
N LEU A 200 -15.09 10.49 -18.45
CA LEU A 200 -16.00 11.64 -18.43
C LEU A 200 -15.58 12.66 -17.37
N LEU A 201 -15.30 12.21 -16.14
CA LEU A 201 -14.80 13.08 -15.07
C LEU A 201 -13.44 13.69 -15.42
N GLY A 202 -12.53 12.89 -15.97
CA GLY A 202 -11.22 13.34 -16.45
C GLY A 202 -11.31 14.51 -17.44
N ARG A 203 -12.16 14.38 -18.46
CA ARG A 203 -12.43 15.46 -19.43
C ARG A 203 -13.08 16.67 -18.76
N ARG A 204 -14.00 16.45 -17.82
CA ARG A 204 -14.69 17.51 -17.11
C ARG A 204 -13.75 18.35 -16.26
N PHE A 205 -12.74 17.76 -15.62
CA PHE A 205 -11.73 18.52 -14.87
C PHE A 205 -11.02 19.56 -15.75
N ALA A 206 -10.60 19.18 -16.96
CA ALA A 206 -9.93 20.09 -17.88
C ALA A 206 -10.83 21.27 -18.30
N VAL A 207 -12.13 21.02 -18.48
CA VAL A 207 -13.11 22.07 -18.82
C VAL A 207 -13.34 23.02 -17.64
N LEU A 208 -13.55 22.48 -16.44
CA LEU A 208 -13.85 23.25 -15.25
C LEU A 208 -12.65 24.06 -14.75
N ASN A 209 -11.43 23.54 -14.93
CA ASN A 209 -10.20 24.21 -14.56
C ASN A 209 -10.02 25.59 -15.22
N LYS A 210 -10.58 25.79 -16.42
CA LYS A 210 -10.57 27.09 -17.10
C LYS A 210 -11.33 28.18 -16.34
N ARG A 211 -12.34 27.80 -15.55
CA ARG A 211 -13.18 28.73 -14.76
C ARG A 211 -12.70 28.85 -13.33
N LYS A 212 -12.38 27.71 -12.70
CA LYS A 212 -11.88 27.63 -11.33
C LYS A 212 -10.65 26.71 -11.33
N PRO A 213 -9.42 27.27 -11.24
CA PRO A 213 -8.21 26.47 -11.36
C PRO A 213 -8.06 25.51 -10.17
N LEU A 214 -7.61 24.30 -10.47
CA LEU A 214 -7.23 23.29 -9.49
C LEU A 214 -5.80 23.54 -9.02
N GLY A 215 -5.62 23.78 -7.73
CA GLY A 215 -4.30 23.82 -7.10
C GLY A 215 -3.59 22.46 -7.13
N ALA A 216 -2.34 22.41 -6.64
CA ALA A 216 -1.52 21.21 -6.67
C ALA A 216 -2.10 20.07 -5.82
N LEU A 217 -2.58 20.36 -4.61
CA LEU A 217 -3.12 19.34 -3.71
C LEU A 217 -4.43 18.69 -4.24
N PRO A 218 -5.46 19.43 -4.67
CA PRO A 218 -6.64 18.84 -5.32
C PRO A 218 -6.32 18.05 -6.58
N SER A 219 -5.43 18.57 -7.43
CA SER A 219 -4.98 17.89 -8.66
C SER A 219 -4.32 16.55 -8.34
N TYR A 220 -3.45 16.52 -7.33
CA TYR A 220 -2.83 15.28 -6.86
C TYR A 220 -3.85 14.26 -6.33
N ARG A 221 -4.87 14.72 -5.58
CA ARG A 221 -5.92 13.83 -5.07
C ARG A 221 -6.71 13.20 -6.20
N ALA A 222 -7.12 13.99 -7.19
CA ALA A 222 -7.78 13.49 -8.40
C ALA A 222 -6.89 12.46 -9.12
N PHE A 223 -5.63 12.81 -9.34
CA PHE A 223 -4.63 11.99 -10.02
C PHE A 223 -4.49 10.61 -9.35
N VAL A 224 -4.29 10.57 -8.03
CA VAL A 224 -4.11 9.30 -7.31
C VAL A 224 -5.39 8.49 -7.22
N ASN A 225 -6.55 9.12 -7.10
CA ASN A 225 -7.82 8.39 -7.06
C ASN A 225 -8.13 7.74 -8.42
N LEU A 226 -7.95 8.47 -9.52
CA LEU A 226 -8.05 7.92 -10.87
C LEU A 226 -7.11 6.72 -11.06
N TYR A 227 -5.85 6.86 -10.65
CA TYR A 227 -4.88 5.77 -10.72
C TYR A 227 -5.28 4.54 -9.88
N LYS A 228 -5.78 4.76 -8.65
CA LYS A 228 -6.24 3.66 -7.78
C LYS A 228 -7.47 2.94 -8.32
N MET A 229 -8.30 3.63 -9.10
CA MET A 229 -9.52 3.09 -9.72
C MET A 229 -9.24 2.45 -11.08
N GLY A 230 -7.98 2.35 -11.52
CA GLY A 230 -7.64 1.69 -12.78
C GLY A 230 -7.85 2.55 -14.03
N HIS A 231 -8.02 3.88 -13.89
CA HIS A 231 -8.06 4.78 -15.04
C HIS A 231 -6.72 4.76 -15.77
N ASP A 232 -6.75 4.70 -17.10
CA ASP A 232 -5.60 4.46 -17.96
C ASP A 232 -5.29 5.59 -18.96
N GLN A 233 -6.21 6.55 -19.16
CA GLN A 233 -6.00 7.60 -20.16
C GLN A 233 -4.94 8.62 -19.70
N MET A 234 -3.76 8.54 -20.32
CA MET A 234 -2.60 9.40 -20.06
C MET A 234 -2.89 10.90 -20.18
N ASN A 235 -3.77 11.32 -21.09
CA ASN A 235 -4.08 12.74 -21.29
C ASN A 235 -4.63 13.41 -20.02
N ASN A 236 -5.45 12.69 -19.25
CA ASN A 236 -5.99 13.20 -17.99
C ASN A 236 -4.90 13.30 -16.91
N PHE A 237 -3.99 12.31 -16.86
CA PHE A 237 -2.85 12.33 -15.95
C PHE A 237 -1.87 13.46 -16.28
N ARG A 238 -1.59 13.71 -17.57
CA ARG A 238 -0.76 14.84 -18.03
C ARG A 238 -1.38 16.17 -17.66
N PHE A 239 -2.68 16.35 -17.89
CA PHE A 239 -3.39 17.57 -17.50
C PHE A 239 -3.27 17.84 -15.98
N LEU A 240 -3.59 16.84 -15.15
CA LEU A 240 -3.51 16.97 -13.69
C LEU A 240 -2.07 17.18 -13.20
N ALA A 241 -1.09 16.53 -13.84
CA ALA A 241 0.31 16.76 -13.55
C ALA A 241 0.69 18.20 -13.90
N ASN A 242 0.37 18.70 -15.10
CA ASN A 242 0.69 20.08 -15.48
C ASN A 242 0.14 21.10 -14.46
N CYS A 243 -1.09 20.95 -13.97
CA CYS A 243 -1.60 21.83 -12.90
C CYS A 243 -0.73 21.83 -11.63
N ILE A 244 -0.20 20.66 -11.24
CA ILE A 244 0.72 20.54 -10.10
C ILE A 244 2.05 21.23 -10.42
N TYR A 245 2.63 20.96 -11.59
CA TYR A 245 3.94 21.48 -11.99
C TYR A 245 3.93 22.98 -12.24
N ASP A 246 2.84 23.55 -12.78
CA ASP A 246 2.66 25.00 -12.95
C ASP A 246 2.66 25.71 -11.59
N THR A 247 1.99 25.11 -10.59
CA THR A 247 2.00 25.62 -9.20
C THR A 247 3.41 25.57 -8.61
N ILE A 248 4.12 24.45 -8.80
CA ILE A 248 5.51 24.28 -8.34
C ILE A 248 6.43 25.32 -8.99
N ASP A 249 6.34 25.49 -10.31
CA ASP A 249 7.19 26.42 -11.05
C ASP A 249 6.94 27.87 -10.62
N ALA A 250 5.69 28.27 -10.43
CA ALA A 250 5.33 29.58 -9.89
C ALA A 250 5.95 29.82 -8.50
N ASN A 251 5.89 28.82 -7.62
CA ASN A 251 6.46 28.89 -6.26
C ASN A 251 7.99 28.89 -6.26
N VAL A 252 8.64 28.14 -7.14
CA VAL A 252 10.10 28.14 -7.28
C VAL A 252 10.58 29.48 -7.84
N LYS A 253 9.88 30.06 -8.82
CA LYS A 253 10.19 31.40 -9.36
C LYS A 253 10.03 32.49 -8.29
N SER A 254 8.97 32.43 -7.49
CA SER A 254 8.76 33.38 -6.39
C SER A 254 9.84 33.27 -5.31
N GLU A 255 10.27 32.05 -4.96
CA GLU A 255 11.36 31.82 -4.01
C GLU A 255 12.70 32.36 -4.54
N LYS A 256 13.04 32.10 -5.81
CA LYS A 256 14.25 32.64 -6.45
C LYS A 256 14.25 34.17 -6.50
N LYS A 257 13.10 34.79 -6.80
CA LYS A 257 12.94 36.26 -6.75
C LYS A 257 13.20 36.80 -5.35
N ARG A 258 12.65 36.14 -4.32
CA ARG A 258 12.87 36.51 -2.91
C ARG A 258 14.34 36.37 -2.49
N GLN A 259 15.02 35.31 -2.91
CA GLN A 259 16.44 35.11 -2.63
C GLN A 259 17.30 36.22 -3.25
N ARG A 260 17.06 36.56 -4.53
CA ARG A 260 17.76 37.68 -5.20
C ARG A 260 17.53 39.02 -4.49
N LEU A 261 16.30 39.29 -4.04
CA LEU A 261 16.01 40.52 -3.28
C LEU A 261 16.75 40.56 -1.92
N LEU A 262 16.88 39.41 -1.25
CA LEU A 262 17.64 39.30 -0.01
C LEU A 262 19.15 39.45 -0.24
N GLU A 263 19.68 38.89 -1.34
CA GLU A 263 21.08 39.05 -1.74
C GLU A 263 21.39 40.51 -2.08
N LEU A 264 20.52 41.19 -2.84
CA LEU A 264 20.65 42.62 -3.14
C LEU A 264 20.63 43.47 -1.86
N ARG A 265 19.73 43.18 -0.90
CA ARG A 265 19.71 43.84 0.41
C ARG A 265 20.97 43.56 1.25
N ARG A 266 21.61 42.39 1.09
CA ARG A 266 22.88 42.07 1.77
C ARG A 266 24.09 42.73 1.11
N MET A 267 24.04 42.95 -0.21
CA MET A 267 25.11 43.61 -0.97
C MET A 267 25.08 45.13 -0.89
N HIS A 268 23.96 45.74 -0.45
CA HIS A 268 23.85 47.17 -0.14
C HIS A 268 23.41 47.38 1.31
N PRO A 269 24.33 47.35 2.29
CA PRO A 269 24.01 47.59 3.69
C PRO A 269 23.75 49.07 4.05
N THR A 270 23.77 49.98 3.08
CA THR A 270 23.72 51.42 3.35
C THR A 270 22.84 52.15 2.33
N ALA A 271 21.57 52.31 2.68
CA ALA A 271 20.79 53.53 2.58
C ALA A 271 19.37 53.22 3.10
N ASP A 272 18.82 54.14 3.89
CA ASP A 272 17.44 54.20 4.37
C ASP A 272 17.14 53.43 5.67
N THR A 273 17.82 53.88 6.73
CA THR A 273 17.16 54.11 8.01
C THR A 273 15.98 55.09 7.85
N ASP A 274 14.83 54.70 8.43
CA ASP A 274 13.75 55.55 8.94
C ASP A 274 12.49 55.88 8.10
N ALA A 275 12.30 55.35 6.88
CA ALA A 275 11.02 55.52 6.16
C ALA A 275 10.16 54.25 6.01
N ASP A 276 10.77 53.06 5.84
CA ASP A 276 10.03 51.82 5.51
C ASP A 276 9.49 51.04 6.72
N ALA A 277 9.80 51.48 7.95
CA ALA A 277 9.31 50.84 9.18
C ALA A 277 7.79 51.01 9.41
N ALA A 278 7.17 52.01 8.76
CA ALA A 278 5.74 52.29 8.90
C ALA A 278 4.86 51.44 7.96
N GLU A 279 5.32 51.12 6.75
CA GLU A 279 4.55 50.28 5.81
C GLU A 279 4.64 48.78 6.13
N MET A 280 5.75 48.31 6.71
CA MET A 280 5.87 46.90 7.13
C MET A 280 5.03 46.52 8.35
N ARG A 281 4.60 47.48 9.19
CA ARG A 281 3.64 47.18 10.27
C ARG A 281 2.23 46.90 9.75
N ASN A 282 1.81 47.51 8.65
CA ASN A 282 0.48 47.26 8.08
C ASN A 282 0.42 46.00 7.20
N ALA A 283 1.52 45.64 6.52
CA ALA A 283 1.58 44.41 5.72
C ALA A 283 1.77 43.14 6.57
N ALA A 284 2.42 43.23 7.73
CA ALA A 284 2.57 42.09 8.65
C ALA A 284 1.26 41.79 9.41
N VAL A 285 0.48 42.82 9.77
CA VAL A 285 -0.78 42.67 10.52
C VAL A 285 -1.94 42.17 9.63
N GLN A 286 -1.87 42.34 8.31
CA GLN A 286 -2.89 41.82 7.39
C GLN A 286 -2.71 40.35 6.97
N SER A 287 -1.53 39.74 7.19
CA SER A 287 -1.36 38.29 6.91
C SER A 287 -1.58 37.39 8.14
N GLU A 288 -1.67 37.97 9.35
CA GLU A 288 -1.94 37.22 10.60
C GLU A 288 -3.42 37.18 11.01
N ASN A 289 -4.34 37.88 10.33
CA ASN A 289 -5.75 37.99 10.76
C ASN A 289 -6.79 37.21 9.92
N THR A 290 -6.37 36.23 9.13
CA THR A 290 -7.30 35.28 8.49
C THR A 290 -6.77 33.86 8.60
N GLU A 291 -6.85 33.28 9.80
CA GLU A 291 -7.17 31.86 10.04
C GLU A 291 -7.23 31.60 11.55
N GLY A 292 -8.38 31.89 12.15
CA GLY A 292 -8.77 31.31 13.43
C GLY A 292 -9.72 30.15 13.18
N VAL A 293 -9.26 28.91 13.32
CA VAL A 293 -9.90 27.83 14.11
C VAL A 293 -8.81 26.79 14.47
N ALA A 294 -8.64 26.65 15.79
CA ALA A 294 -7.94 25.66 16.59
C ALA A 294 -7.43 24.36 15.93
N ASP A 295 -6.17 24.02 16.22
CA ASP A 295 -5.91 22.76 16.93
C ASP A 295 -4.67 22.90 17.82
N GLY A 296 -4.84 22.60 19.10
CA GLY A 296 -3.77 22.61 20.08
C GLY A 296 -2.99 21.30 20.03
N SER A 297 -1.67 21.40 19.92
CA SER A 297 -0.75 20.47 20.57
C SER A 297 0.69 20.99 20.52
N ALA A 298 1.25 21.14 21.72
CA ALA A 298 2.68 21.23 22.06
C ALA A 298 3.44 22.53 21.75
N MET A 299 3.54 23.36 22.79
CA MET A 299 4.81 23.98 23.17
C MET A 299 5.95 22.96 23.19
N VAL A 300 7.12 23.33 22.67
CA VAL A 300 8.45 22.98 23.21
C VAL A 300 9.34 24.19 22.81
N GLY A 301 9.68 25.12 23.70
CA GLY A 301 10.50 24.88 24.89
C GLY A 301 11.97 24.79 24.43
N GLY A 302 12.83 25.73 24.83
CA GLY A 302 14.25 25.65 24.54
C GLY A 302 14.83 24.30 24.95
N GLY A 303 15.33 23.54 23.99
CA GLY A 303 15.99 22.26 24.17
C GLY A 303 16.76 21.95 22.89
N ASP A 304 18.01 21.52 23.04
CA ASP A 304 18.93 21.15 21.95
C ASP A 304 18.29 20.13 21.01
N LEU A 305 17.60 20.61 19.97
CA LEU A 305 17.24 19.80 18.83
C LEU A 305 18.50 19.60 18.00
N ASP A 306 18.84 18.34 17.74
CA ASP A 306 19.95 17.96 16.88
C ASP A 306 19.97 18.84 15.61
N PRO A 307 21.08 19.54 15.30
CA PRO A 307 21.17 20.39 14.12
C PRO A 307 20.82 19.65 12.82
N GLN A 308 21.06 18.34 12.73
CA GLN A 308 20.65 17.53 11.59
C GLN A 308 19.13 17.39 11.49
N LEU A 309 18.45 17.14 12.61
CA LEU A 309 16.98 17.05 12.65
C LEU A 309 16.32 18.38 12.26
N LEU A 310 16.89 19.50 12.70
CA LEU A 310 16.41 20.84 12.37
C LEU A 310 16.54 21.13 10.86
N GLN A 311 17.64 20.70 10.24
CA GLN A 311 17.82 20.81 8.77
C GLN A 311 16.78 19.97 8.02
N VAL A 312 16.50 18.75 8.48
CA VAL A 312 15.49 17.87 7.87
C VAL A 312 14.09 18.48 7.95
N ILE A 313 13.72 19.06 9.09
CA ILE A 313 12.43 19.74 9.28
C ILE A 313 12.32 20.92 8.30
N LYS A 314 13.34 21.80 8.26
CA LYS A 314 13.36 22.95 7.35
C LYS A 314 13.29 22.55 5.88
N ALA A 315 13.99 21.48 5.48
CA ALA A 315 13.95 20.97 4.11
C ALA A 315 12.55 20.44 3.75
N ARG A 316 11.88 19.73 4.66
CA ARG A 316 10.51 19.22 4.47
C ARG A 316 9.47 20.34 4.43
N GLU A 317 9.62 21.36 5.27
CA GLU A 317 8.77 22.55 5.25
C GLU A 317 8.93 23.35 3.97
N ARG A 318 10.18 23.57 3.53
CA ARG A 318 10.46 24.17 2.23
C ARG A 318 9.81 23.38 1.10
N PHE A 319 9.95 22.05 1.11
CA PHE A 319 9.33 21.18 0.11
C PHE A 319 7.81 21.32 0.08
N LYS A 320 7.16 21.28 1.26
CA LYS A 320 5.71 21.44 1.40
C LYS A 320 5.26 22.82 0.92
N ARG A 321 6.00 23.88 1.24
CA ARG A 321 5.70 25.25 0.78
C ARG A 321 5.79 25.38 -0.74
N LEU A 322 6.81 24.77 -1.36
CA LEU A 322 7.00 24.89 -2.81
C LEU A 322 6.01 24.04 -3.60
N THR A 323 5.66 22.85 -3.08
CA THR A 323 4.86 21.88 -3.83
C THR A 323 3.41 21.77 -3.40
N GLU A 324 3.04 22.26 -2.21
CA GLU A 324 1.80 21.93 -1.49
C GLU A 324 1.62 20.43 -1.17
N LEU A 325 2.62 19.61 -1.49
CA LEU A 325 2.60 18.15 -1.36
C LEU A 325 3.61 17.69 -0.31
N LYS A 326 3.34 16.51 0.27
CA LYS A 326 4.34 15.79 1.07
C LYS A 326 5.33 15.07 0.15
N PRO A 327 6.59 14.84 0.57
CA PRO A 327 7.57 14.05 -0.21
C PRO A 327 7.04 12.66 -0.65
N SER A 328 6.26 12.00 0.22
CA SER A 328 5.61 10.72 -0.10
C SER A 328 4.56 10.83 -1.20
N MET A 329 3.91 11.99 -1.33
CA MET A 329 2.93 12.26 -2.36
C MET A 329 3.63 12.55 -3.70
N PHE A 330 4.66 13.40 -3.66
CA PHE A 330 5.45 13.75 -4.84
C PHE A 330 6.16 12.53 -5.47
N THR A 331 6.83 11.70 -4.67
CA THR A 331 7.47 10.47 -5.18
C THR A 331 6.45 9.48 -5.77
N LYS A 332 5.21 9.50 -5.28
CA LYS A 332 4.12 8.70 -5.86
C LYS A 332 3.63 9.27 -7.19
N LEU A 333 3.53 10.60 -7.30
CA LEU A 333 3.22 11.27 -8.56
C LEU A 333 4.25 10.89 -9.64
N LEU A 334 5.54 11.01 -9.32
CA LEU A 334 6.63 10.63 -10.22
C LEU A 334 6.56 9.16 -10.64
N LEU A 335 6.35 8.23 -9.71
CA LEU A 335 6.24 6.81 -10.04
C LEU A 335 5.11 6.52 -11.02
N VAL A 336 3.94 7.12 -10.81
CA VAL A 336 2.78 6.89 -11.69
C VAL A 336 3.04 7.49 -13.07
N LEU A 337 3.59 8.69 -13.15
CA LEU A 337 3.99 9.30 -14.43
C LEU A 337 5.01 8.43 -15.17
N ALA A 338 6.02 7.91 -14.47
CA ALA A 338 7.02 7.02 -15.05
C ALA A 338 6.42 5.70 -15.56
N ARG A 339 5.46 5.12 -14.82
CA ARG A 339 4.74 3.90 -15.23
C ARG A 339 3.96 4.07 -16.53
N PHE A 340 3.39 5.25 -16.76
CA PHE A 340 2.70 5.57 -18.01
C PHE A 340 3.66 6.04 -19.12
N GLY A 341 4.98 6.04 -18.90
CA GLY A 341 5.96 6.47 -19.91
C GLY A 341 5.96 7.97 -20.18
N ALA A 342 5.69 8.79 -19.15
CA ALA A 342 5.80 10.25 -19.30
C ALA A 342 7.26 10.66 -19.56
N PRO A 343 7.52 11.71 -20.37
CA PRO A 343 8.88 12.15 -20.69
C PRO A 343 9.60 12.71 -19.46
N HIS A 344 10.80 12.18 -19.16
CA HIS A 344 11.58 12.62 -18.00
C HIS A 344 12.03 14.09 -18.11
N GLN A 345 12.23 14.61 -19.33
CA GLN A 345 12.63 16.01 -19.53
C GLN A 345 11.59 17.00 -19.03
N GLN A 346 10.30 16.63 -19.07
CA GLN A 346 9.21 17.51 -18.65
C GLN A 346 8.92 17.40 -17.15
N TYR A 347 8.92 16.18 -16.59
CA TYR A 347 8.40 15.95 -15.24
C TYR A 347 9.47 15.64 -14.19
N LEU A 348 10.64 15.14 -14.58
CA LEU A 348 11.71 14.80 -13.64
C LEU A 348 12.79 15.88 -13.61
N ARG A 349 13.41 16.16 -14.77
CA ARG A 349 14.60 17.02 -14.89
C ARG A 349 14.43 18.41 -14.27
N PRO A 350 13.31 19.13 -14.47
CA PRO A 350 13.13 20.47 -13.88
C PRO A 350 13.05 20.45 -12.35
N MET A 351 12.77 19.30 -11.74
CA MET A 351 12.59 19.15 -10.30
C MET A 351 13.86 18.74 -9.56
N ILE A 352 14.90 18.31 -10.29
CA ILE A 352 16.15 17.77 -9.73
C ILE A 352 16.80 18.77 -8.78
N VAL A 353 17.22 19.92 -9.32
CA VAL A 353 17.94 20.97 -8.59
C VAL A 353 17.05 21.68 -7.54
N PRO A 354 15.82 22.14 -7.86
CA PRO A 354 15.07 22.94 -6.89
C PRO A 354 14.45 22.13 -5.74
N LEU A 355 14.13 20.85 -5.96
CA LEU A 355 13.34 20.03 -5.02
C LEU A 355 14.04 18.75 -4.59
N ILE A 356 14.50 17.90 -5.52
CA ILE A 356 14.96 16.54 -5.20
C ILE A 356 16.29 16.58 -4.45
N LEU A 357 17.32 17.24 -5.00
CA LEU A 357 18.65 17.28 -4.37
C LEU A 357 18.62 17.92 -2.96
N PRO A 358 17.95 19.07 -2.73
CA PRO A 358 17.89 19.67 -1.39
C PRO A 358 17.12 18.84 -0.35
N THR A 359 16.33 17.85 -0.79
CA THR A 359 15.54 17.00 0.11
C THR A 359 15.98 15.53 0.10
N LEU A 360 17.08 15.20 -0.57
CA LEU A 360 17.54 13.84 -0.78
C LEU A 360 17.69 13.08 0.55
N GLN A 361 18.40 13.68 1.50
CA GLN A 361 18.63 13.14 2.85
C GLN A 361 17.36 13.10 3.71
N CYS A 362 16.29 13.75 3.29
CA CYS A 362 15.07 13.97 4.07
C CYS A 362 13.91 13.05 3.64
N PHE A 363 14.05 12.29 2.55
CA PHE A 363 13.01 11.39 2.06
C PHE A 363 12.84 10.21 3.04
N PRO A 364 11.69 10.10 3.74
CA PRO A 364 11.46 8.93 4.59
C PRO A 364 11.20 7.70 3.70
N PRO A 365 11.65 6.49 4.08
CA PRO A 365 11.13 5.24 3.51
C PRO A 365 9.59 5.25 3.64
N PRO A 366 8.77 4.87 2.63
CA PRO A 366 9.07 4.28 1.31
C PRO A 366 9.42 5.26 0.18
N SER A 367 9.51 6.56 0.48
CA SER A 367 9.54 7.62 -0.54
C SER A 367 10.83 7.59 -1.36
N PHE A 368 11.97 7.33 -0.71
CA PHE A 368 13.27 7.25 -1.37
C PHE A 368 13.33 6.08 -2.36
N SER A 369 13.03 4.85 -1.93
CA SER A 369 12.93 3.69 -2.82
C SER A 369 11.96 3.89 -3.98
N ARG A 370 10.85 4.59 -3.73
CA ARG A 370 9.88 4.93 -4.78
C ARG A 370 10.46 5.91 -5.79
N LEU A 371 11.24 6.89 -5.32
CA LEU A 371 11.96 7.81 -6.19
C LEU A 371 12.90 7.03 -7.10
N LEU A 372 13.78 6.18 -6.53
CA LEU A 372 14.72 5.35 -7.31
C LEU A 372 13.99 4.53 -8.38
N ARG A 373 12.89 3.86 -8.00
CA ARG A 373 12.07 3.11 -8.96
C ARG A 373 11.49 4.00 -10.07
N ALA A 374 11.09 5.22 -9.74
CA ALA A 374 10.61 6.17 -10.74
C ALA A 374 11.74 6.61 -11.69
N LEU A 375 12.95 6.87 -11.17
CA LEU A 375 14.13 7.21 -11.98
C LEU A 375 14.47 6.11 -12.98
N TYR A 376 14.47 4.85 -12.51
CA TYR A 376 14.67 3.68 -13.37
C TYR A 376 13.63 3.62 -14.50
N LEU A 377 12.34 3.77 -14.17
CA LEU A 377 11.25 3.73 -15.15
C LEU A 377 11.28 4.92 -16.13
N PHE A 378 11.72 6.09 -15.68
CA PHE A 378 11.95 7.25 -16.54
C PHE A 378 13.14 7.09 -17.48
N ARG A 379 14.02 6.11 -17.23
CA ARG A 379 15.30 5.91 -17.94
C ARG A 379 16.14 7.20 -17.93
N THR A 380 16.28 7.82 -16.76
CA THR A 380 17.07 9.06 -16.64
C THR A 380 18.55 8.78 -16.91
N THR A 381 19.18 9.68 -17.64
CA THR A 381 20.63 9.73 -17.89
C THR A 381 21.29 10.89 -17.15
N ASP A 382 20.56 11.57 -16.25
CA ASP A 382 21.01 12.80 -15.59
C ASP A 382 22.02 12.49 -14.47
N LEU A 383 23.32 12.55 -14.77
CA LEU A 383 24.39 12.33 -13.78
C LEU A 383 24.32 13.28 -12.58
N GLU A 384 23.84 14.50 -12.78
CA GLU A 384 23.60 15.50 -11.71
C GLU A 384 22.65 15.00 -10.62
N LEU A 385 21.83 13.99 -10.91
CA LEU A 385 20.97 13.32 -9.93
C LEU A 385 21.54 11.97 -9.47
N ILE A 386 22.11 11.20 -10.39
CA ILE A 386 22.61 9.84 -10.11
C ILE A 386 23.82 9.89 -9.16
N GLU A 387 24.79 10.78 -9.40
CA GLU A 387 26.01 10.85 -8.60
C GLU A 387 25.70 11.23 -7.13
N PRO A 388 24.89 12.27 -6.83
CA PRO A 388 24.52 12.56 -5.44
C PRO A 388 23.72 11.46 -4.75
N ILE A 389 22.93 10.67 -5.49
CA ILE A 389 22.25 9.50 -4.94
C ILE A 389 23.25 8.44 -4.50
N ILE A 390 24.25 8.15 -5.34
CA ILE A 390 25.32 7.20 -5.02
C ILE A 390 26.09 7.67 -3.78
N ASP A 391 26.48 8.95 -3.72
CA ASP A 391 27.17 9.52 -2.56
C ASP A 391 26.29 9.48 -1.30
N HIS A 392 24.99 9.76 -1.42
CA HIS A 392 24.08 9.66 -0.28
C HIS A 392 23.99 8.22 0.28
N LEU A 393 23.87 7.22 -0.61
CA LEU A 393 23.82 5.82 -0.20
C LEU A 393 25.14 5.34 0.41
N ALA A 394 26.26 5.66 -0.23
CA ALA A 394 27.58 5.19 0.18
C ALA A 394 28.11 5.94 1.42
N ASP A 395 28.04 7.28 1.42
CA ASP A 395 28.72 8.12 2.41
C ASP A 395 27.80 8.53 3.57
N THR A 396 26.50 8.75 3.31
CA THR A 396 25.57 9.20 4.37
C THR A 396 24.89 8.03 5.09
N LEU A 397 24.34 7.07 4.35
CA LEU A 397 23.66 5.91 4.94
C LEU A 397 24.66 4.79 5.30
N GLY A 398 25.55 4.48 4.37
CA GLY A 398 26.51 3.39 4.52
C GLY A 398 25.88 1.99 4.38
N ALA A 399 26.74 0.97 4.33
CA ALA A 399 26.35 -0.41 4.05
C ALA A 399 25.43 -1.06 5.10
N THR A 400 25.41 -0.54 6.33
CA THR A 400 24.62 -1.10 7.44
C THR A 400 23.19 -0.58 7.48
N ALA A 401 22.93 0.64 7.00
CA ALA A 401 21.61 1.28 7.07
C ALA A 401 20.88 1.32 5.71
N VAL A 402 21.61 1.16 4.59
CA VAL A 402 21.00 1.15 3.25
C VAL A 402 20.14 -0.11 3.02
N LEU A 403 19.02 0.06 2.32
CA LEU A 403 18.19 -1.07 1.90
C LEU A 403 18.80 -1.75 0.66
N PRO A 404 18.95 -3.08 0.64
CA PRO A 404 19.43 -3.83 -0.54
C PRO A 404 18.62 -3.51 -1.80
N GLU A 405 17.30 -3.31 -1.68
CA GLU A 405 16.44 -2.97 -2.80
C GLU A 405 16.76 -1.60 -3.41
N ASP A 406 17.20 -0.63 -2.60
CA ASP A 406 17.57 0.70 -3.06
C ASP A 406 18.89 0.65 -3.84
N VAL A 407 19.85 -0.15 -3.38
CA VAL A 407 21.12 -0.40 -4.10
C VAL A 407 20.84 -1.03 -5.46
N LEU A 408 19.98 -2.06 -5.52
CA LEU A 408 19.61 -2.70 -6.79
C LEU A 408 18.95 -1.71 -7.77
N GLU A 409 18.05 -0.83 -7.30
CA GLU A 409 17.44 0.17 -8.19
C GLU A 409 18.47 1.16 -8.73
N VAL A 410 19.47 1.58 -7.94
CA VAL A 410 20.56 2.43 -8.44
C VAL A 410 21.44 1.71 -9.47
N VAL A 411 21.80 0.46 -9.21
CA VAL A 411 22.53 -0.36 -10.20
C VAL A 411 21.73 -0.49 -11.50
N ARG A 412 20.40 -0.71 -11.41
CA ARG A 412 19.52 -0.78 -12.58
C ARG A 412 19.44 0.54 -13.34
N ILE A 413 19.51 1.69 -12.67
CA ILE A 413 19.57 3.01 -13.31
C ILE A 413 20.87 3.16 -14.10
N VAL A 414 22.01 2.74 -13.54
CA VAL A 414 23.34 2.90 -14.17
C VAL A 414 23.61 1.84 -15.25
N SER A 415 22.95 0.69 -15.18
CA SER A 415 23.18 -0.46 -16.06
C SER A 415 22.97 -0.25 -17.57
N PRO A 416 21.99 0.52 -18.08
CA PRO A 416 21.74 0.63 -19.52
C PRO A 416 22.91 1.28 -20.26
N ALA A 417 23.17 0.84 -21.49
CA ALA A 417 24.28 1.34 -22.32
C ALA A 417 24.19 2.86 -22.61
N GLU A 418 22.97 3.39 -22.71
CA GLU A 418 22.70 4.81 -22.98
C GLU A 418 23.06 5.73 -21.80
N VAL A 419 23.22 5.19 -20.60
CA VAL A 419 23.52 5.98 -19.39
C VAL A 419 25.04 6.17 -19.27
N PRO A 420 25.54 7.42 -19.24
CA PRO A 420 26.96 7.68 -19.09
C PRO A 420 27.50 7.17 -17.74
N LEU A 421 28.80 6.90 -17.67
CA LEU A 421 29.41 6.34 -16.47
C LEU A 421 29.45 7.39 -15.33
N PRO A 422 28.90 7.10 -14.14
CA PRO A 422 29.05 7.98 -12.98
C PRO A 422 30.50 8.03 -12.52
N ARG A 423 31.00 9.21 -12.15
CA ARG A 423 32.38 9.38 -11.65
C ARG A 423 32.64 8.61 -10.36
N ASN A 424 31.60 8.43 -9.56
CA ASN A 424 31.62 7.71 -8.28
C ASN A 424 31.15 6.25 -8.41
N LEU A 425 31.23 5.64 -9.61
CA LEU A 425 30.86 4.25 -9.82
C LEU A 425 31.58 3.28 -8.87
N SER A 426 32.88 3.48 -8.62
CA SER A 426 33.65 2.63 -7.72
C SER A 426 33.04 2.58 -6.31
N LYS A 427 32.49 3.69 -5.80
CA LYS A 427 31.77 3.72 -4.52
C LYS A 427 30.51 2.85 -4.57
N LEU A 428 29.75 2.90 -5.67
CA LEU A 428 28.56 2.07 -5.84
C LEU A 428 28.92 0.57 -5.85
N LEU A 429 30.00 0.19 -6.53
CA LEU A 429 30.42 -1.21 -6.62
C LEU A 429 30.93 -1.75 -5.27
N LEU A 430 31.71 -0.94 -4.54
CA LEU A 430 32.12 -1.25 -3.17
C LEU A 430 30.91 -1.35 -2.22
N LEU A 431 29.92 -0.46 -2.37
CA LEU A 431 28.68 -0.53 -1.60
C LEU A 431 27.90 -1.82 -1.92
N CYS A 432 27.82 -2.21 -3.20
CA CYS A 432 27.18 -3.46 -3.61
C CYS A 432 27.86 -4.66 -2.94
N GLU A 433 29.18 -4.74 -2.99
CA GLU A 433 29.94 -5.79 -2.31
C GLU A 433 29.62 -5.79 -0.80
N ALA A 434 29.75 -4.65 -0.12
CA ALA A 434 29.54 -4.57 1.32
C ALA A 434 28.12 -4.97 1.76
N VAL A 435 27.09 -4.51 1.03
CA VAL A 435 25.68 -4.78 1.35
C VAL A 435 25.30 -6.24 1.08
N TYR A 436 25.79 -6.80 -0.02
CA TYR A 436 25.36 -8.12 -0.50
C TYR A 436 26.21 -9.28 0.00
N THR A 437 27.48 -9.05 0.37
CA THR A 437 28.33 -10.07 1.01
C THR A 437 28.02 -10.25 2.50
N GLY A 438 27.49 -9.20 3.14
CA GLY A 438 27.03 -9.24 4.53
C GLY A 438 28.12 -9.35 5.59
N VAL A 439 29.38 -9.04 5.24
CA VAL A 439 30.56 -9.21 6.10
C VAL A 439 30.55 -8.29 7.34
N ASN A 440 29.80 -7.18 7.31
CA ASN A 440 29.90 -6.12 8.34
C ASN A 440 28.58 -5.68 9.01
N ALA A 441 27.45 -6.38 8.82
CA ALA A 441 26.15 -5.94 9.34
C ALA A 441 25.51 -6.94 10.33
N ALA A 442 25.13 -6.45 11.51
CA ALA A 442 24.54 -7.24 12.60
C ALA A 442 23.15 -7.86 12.28
N THR A 443 22.52 -7.44 11.18
CA THR A 443 21.21 -7.93 10.70
C THR A 443 21.20 -7.98 9.18
N THR A 444 22.02 -8.83 8.58
CA THR A 444 22.04 -9.01 7.13
C THR A 444 20.82 -9.79 6.66
N ARG A 445 19.88 -9.08 6.03
CA ARG A 445 18.84 -9.69 5.22
C ARG A 445 19.51 -10.26 3.96
N LEU A 446 19.83 -11.55 4.02
CA LEU A 446 20.36 -12.27 2.87
C LEU A 446 19.40 -12.16 1.68
N ILE A 447 19.97 -11.91 0.51
CA ILE A 447 19.22 -11.66 -0.73
C ILE A 447 18.61 -12.97 -1.23
N LEU A 448 17.48 -12.86 -1.91
CA LEU A 448 16.84 -13.99 -2.56
C LEU A 448 17.56 -14.39 -3.87
N PRO A 449 17.52 -15.68 -4.27
CA PRO A 449 18.13 -16.14 -5.52
C PRO A 449 17.75 -15.32 -6.76
N ASN A 450 16.47 -14.96 -6.91
CA ASN A 450 16.01 -14.13 -8.03
C ASN A 450 16.64 -12.73 -8.01
N ASP A 451 16.74 -12.11 -6.83
CA ASP A 451 17.34 -10.80 -6.68
C ASP A 451 18.88 -10.87 -6.88
N MET A 452 19.54 -11.98 -6.51
CA MET A 452 20.96 -12.24 -6.85
C MET A 452 21.17 -12.31 -8.37
N CYS A 453 20.33 -13.06 -9.11
CA CYS A 453 20.37 -13.09 -10.57
C CYS A 453 20.11 -11.69 -11.17
N ALA A 454 19.17 -10.93 -10.61
CA ALA A 454 18.86 -9.59 -11.09
C ALA A 454 20.01 -8.59 -10.85
N VAL A 455 20.69 -8.70 -9.70
CA VAL A 455 21.91 -7.94 -9.40
C VAL A 455 23.01 -8.34 -10.38
N ALA A 456 23.30 -9.64 -10.54
CA ALA A 456 24.31 -10.14 -11.48
C ALA A 456 24.06 -9.67 -12.92
N ALA A 457 22.81 -9.76 -13.40
CA ALA A 457 22.44 -9.31 -14.73
C ALA A 457 22.59 -7.78 -14.92
N ALA A 458 22.32 -6.98 -13.89
CA ALA A 458 22.48 -5.54 -13.97
C ALA A 458 23.96 -5.13 -13.91
N LEU A 459 24.76 -5.82 -13.10
CA LEU A 459 26.21 -5.63 -13.00
C LEU A 459 26.93 -6.05 -14.29
N LEU A 460 26.49 -7.15 -14.93
CA LEU A 460 26.94 -7.56 -16.27
C LEU A 460 26.87 -6.40 -17.26
N LYS A 461 25.73 -5.71 -17.32
CA LYS A 461 25.56 -4.59 -18.26
C LYS A 461 26.48 -3.40 -17.95
N ILE A 462 26.84 -3.20 -16.69
CA ILE A 462 27.83 -2.17 -16.31
C ILE A 462 29.22 -2.59 -16.77
N GLN A 463 29.60 -3.85 -16.54
CA GLN A 463 30.91 -4.39 -16.94
C GLN A 463 31.13 -4.35 -18.47
N MET A 464 30.07 -4.49 -19.26
CA MET A 464 30.16 -4.41 -20.73
C MET A 464 30.37 -2.99 -21.28
N LYS A 465 30.46 -1.96 -20.43
CA LYS A 465 30.75 -0.59 -20.86
C LYS A 465 32.27 -0.41 -21.05
N GLU A 466 32.66 0.13 -22.19
CA GLU A 466 34.07 0.29 -22.59
C GLU A 466 34.90 1.18 -21.64
N GLU A 467 34.24 2.09 -20.92
CA GLU A 467 34.90 3.12 -20.10
C GLU A 467 35.16 2.68 -18.63
N VAL A 468 34.86 1.44 -18.24
CA VAL A 468 35.00 1.00 -16.84
C VAL A 468 36.45 0.61 -16.54
N PRO A 469 37.11 1.23 -15.54
CA PRO A 469 38.45 0.84 -15.10
C PRO A 469 38.46 -0.60 -14.58
N LEU A 470 39.46 -1.40 -14.95
CA LEU A 470 39.59 -2.80 -14.51
C LEU A 470 39.63 -2.92 -12.98
N ASP A 471 40.35 -2.02 -12.30
CA ASP A 471 40.46 -2.00 -10.83
C ASP A 471 39.11 -1.77 -10.13
N ALA A 472 38.16 -1.11 -10.80
CA ALA A 472 36.82 -0.90 -10.26
C ALA A 472 35.94 -2.17 -10.33
N LEU A 473 36.33 -3.18 -11.11
CA LEU A 473 35.58 -4.43 -11.28
C LEU A 473 35.90 -5.47 -10.20
N ASP A 474 37.00 -5.34 -9.47
CA ASP A 474 37.40 -6.27 -8.41
C ASP A 474 36.31 -6.59 -7.37
N PRO A 475 35.53 -5.60 -6.86
CA PRO A 475 34.38 -5.86 -5.99
C PRO A 475 33.30 -6.75 -6.63
N LEU A 476 33.11 -6.62 -7.95
CA LEU A 476 32.13 -7.43 -8.69
C LEU A 476 32.59 -8.88 -8.75
N THR A 477 33.88 -9.09 -9.02
CA THR A 477 34.47 -10.43 -9.09
C THR A 477 34.24 -11.21 -7.79
N ARG A 478 34.55 -10.57 -6.66
CA ARG A 478 34.34 -11.17 -5.33
C ARG A 478 32.86 -11.39 -5.04
N LEU A 479 31.99 -10.45 -5.43
CA LEU A 479 30.55 -10.57 -5.21
C LEU A 479 29.94 -11.76 -5.97
N MET A 480 30.32 -11.99 -7.23
CA MET A 480 29.82 -13.13 -8.01
C MET A 480 30.27 -14.46 -7.41
N GLU A 481 31.50 -14.57 -6.91
CA GLU A 481 31.96 -15.78 -6.22
C GLU A 481 31.22 -16.03 -4.90
N VAL A 482 30.84 -14.96 -4.18
CA VAL A 482 29.96 -15.06 -2.99
C VAL A 482 28.58 -15.55 -3.40
N PHE A 483 28.02 -15.05 -4.50
CA PHE A 483 26.76 -15.53 -5.03
C PHE A 483 26.83 -17.01 -5.43
N ALA A 484 27.92 -17.44 -6.09
CA ALA A 484 28.12 -18.84 -6.46
C ALA A 484 28.17 -19.78 -5.23
N GLY A 485 28.90 -19.37 -4.18
CA GLY A 485 28.93 -20.11 -2.91
C GLY A 485 27.56 -20.19 -2.23
N ARG A 486 26.79 -19.10 -2.32
CA ARG A 486 25.44 -19.02 -1.78
C ARG A 486 24.45 -19.92 -2.54
N PHE A 487 24.46 -19.88 -3.87
CA PHE A 487 23.68 -20.80 -4.71
C PHE A 487 24.02 -22.26 -4.40
N SER A 488 25.31 -22.57 -4.25
CA SER A 488 25.77 -23.94 -3.91
C SER A 488 25.19 -24.42 -2.58
N SER A 489 25.14 -23.53 -1.58
CA SER A 489 24.58 -23.82 -0.25
C SER A 489 23.06 -24.01 -0.31
N LEU A 490 22.33 -23.15 -1.03
CA LEU A 490 20.88 -23.28 -1.18
C LEU A 490 20.47 -24.51 -2.00
N MET A 491 21.28 -24.90 -2.98
CA MET A 491 21.10 -26.13 -3.75
C MET A 491 21.35 -27.38 -2.89
N GLN A 492 22.25 -27.30 -1.91
CA GLN A 492 22.46 -28.36 -0.90
C GLN A 492 21.23 -28.56 -0.01
N LEU A 493 20.50 -27.47 0.26
CA LEU A 493 19.26 -27.49 1.03
C LEU A 493 18.03 -27.84 0.19
N HIS A 494 18.17 -28.03 -1.13
CA HIS A 494 17.08 -28.30 -2.07
C HIS A 494 15.99 -27.21 -2.15
N VAL A 495 16.30 -25.97 -1.72
CA VAL A 495 15.33 -24.87 -1.63
C VAL A 495 15.42 -23.86 -2.78
N VAL A 496 16.47 -23.91 -3.60
CA VAL A 496 16.63 -23.02 -4.76
C VAL A 496 16.06 -23.67 -6.02
N SER A 497 15.41 -22.86 -6.85
CA SER A 497 15.04 -23.28 -8.21
C SER A 497 16.30 -23.46 -9.05
N LEU A 498 16.45 -24.62 -9.68
CA LEU A 498 17.57 -24.92 -10.59
C LEU A 498 17.61 -23.92 -11.76
N THR A 499 16.46 -23.39 -12.18
CA THR A 499 16.40 -22.33 -13.20
C THR A 499 17.16 -21.06 -12.82
N HIS A 500 17.16 -20.65 -11.54
CA HIS A 500 17.95 -19.51 -11.09
C HIS A 500 19.44 -19.81 -11.09
N VAL A 501 19.82 -21.06 -10.80
CA VAL A 501 21.22 -21.52 -10.87
C VAL A 501 21.71 -21.48 -12.31
N ASP A 502 20.92 -22.02 -13.24
CA ASP A 502 21.24 -22.04 -14.67
C ASP A 502 21.38 -20.61 -15.22
N ILE A 503 20.42 -19.72 -14.92
CA ILE A 503 20.50 -18.29 -15.29
C ILE A 503 21.78 -17.66 -14.74
N PHE A 504 22.13 -17.91 -13.48
CA PHE A 504 23.34 -17.33 -12.88
C PHE A 504 24.62 -17.86 -13.54
N VAL A 505 24.69 -19.16 -13.80
CA VAL A 505 25.82 -19.80 -14.49
C VAL A 505 26.00 -19.23 -15.89
N ASP A 506 24.91 -19.09 -16.65
CA ASP A 506 24.93 -18.53 -18.00
C ASP A 506 25.44 -17.08 -17.98
N LEU A 507 25.02 -16.27 -17.00
CA LEU A 507 25.51 -14.91 -16.81
C LEU A 507 27.02 -14.89 -16.54
N CYS A 508 27.54 -15.80 -15.69
CA CYS A 508 28.98 -15.90 -15.44
C CYS A 508 29.79 -16.36 -16.65
N GLN A 509 29.23 -17.26 -17.48
CA GLN A 509 29.89 -17.75 -18.70
C GLN A 509 29.95 -16.68 -19.79
N GLN A 510 28.86 -15.95 -20.02
CA GLN A 510 28.82 -14.83 -20.96
C GLN A 510 29.90 -13.78 -20.65
N LEU A 511 30.22 -13.62 -19.36
CA LEU A 511 31.19 -12.65 -18.87
C LEU A 511 32.65 -13.08 -18.97
N HIS A 512 32.94 -14.35 -19.28
CA HIS A 512 34.27 -14.93 -19.05
C HIS A 512 34.80 -14.58 -17.65
N HIS A 513 33.89 -14.64 -16.66
CA HIS A 513 34.19 -14.14 -15.32
C HIS A 513 35.42 -14.86 -14.73
N PRO A 514 36.41 -14.13 -14.18
CA PRO A 514 37.56 -14.77 -13.56
C PRO A 514 37.12 -15.49 -12.27
N ASP A 515 37.14 -16.82 -12.28
CA ASP A 515 36.80 -17.66 -11.13
C ASP A 515 38.06 -17.98 -10.31
N VAL A 516 38.56 -16.96 -9.60
CA VAL A 516 39.84 -17.03 -8.87
C VAL A 516 39.77 -18.06 -7.74
N SER A 517 38.62 -18.17 -7.05
CA SER A 517 38.43 -19.15 -5.97
C SER A 517 37.87 -20.51 -6.41
N GLY A 518 37.53 -20.68 -7.69
CA GLY A 518 36.97 -21.92 -8.23
C GLY A 518 35.53 -22.21 -7.77
N ARG A 519 34.82 -21.21 -7.20
CA ARG A 519 33.47 -21.40 -6.65
C ARG A 519 32.41 -21.51 -7.75
N ILE A 520 32.59 -20.80 -8.85
CA ILE A 520 31.68 -20.87 -10.00
C ILE A 520 31.82 -22.24 -10.67
N ALA A 521 33.05 -22.71 -10.88
CA ALA A 521 33.33 -24.03 -11.42
C ALA A 521 32.72 -25.14 -10.56
N LYS A 522 32.86 -25.06 -9.22
CA LYS A 522 32.22 -26.01 -8.28
C LYS A 522 30.69 -25.99 -8.36
N LEU A 523 30.08 -24.82 -8.51
CA LEU A 523 28.62 -24.72 -8.67
C LEU A 523 28.18 -25.40 -9.98
N ILE A 524 28.90 -25.17 -11.08
CA ILE A 524 28.64 -25.79 -12.38
C ILE A 524 28.79 -27.31 -12.30
N GLU A 525 29.88 -27.79 -11.71
CA GLU A 525 30.13 -29.22 -11.53
C GLU A 525 29.01 -29.88 -10.72
N LYS A 526 28.60 -29.25 -9.62
CA LYS A 526 27.51 -29.75 -8.77
C LYS A 526 26.15 -29.73 -9.48
N ARG A 527 25.87 -28.72 -10.31
CA ARG A 527 24.65 -28.69 -11.14
C ARG A 527 24.66 -29.79 -12.20
N ARG A 528 25.82 -30.05 -12.82
CA ARG A 528 26.00 -31.14 -13.79
C ARG A 528 25.88 -32.52 -13.14
N SER A 529 26.45 -32.72 -11.95
CA SER A 529 26.34 -34.00 -11.25
C SER A 529 24.90 -34.31 -10.84
N LEU A 530 24.13 -33.32 -10.38
CA LEU A 530 22.69 -33.47 -10.10
C LEU A 530 21.91 -33.86 -11.37
N SER A 531 22.17 -33.16 -12.48
CA SER A 531 21.51 -33.45 -13.76
C SER A 531 21.83 -34.86 -14.28
N ALA A 532 23.06 -35.34 -14.08
CA ALA A 532 23.50 -36.65 -14.54
C ALA A 532 23.09 -37.82 -13.62
N ALA A 533 23.03 -37.60 -12.30
CA ALA A 533 22.82 -38.68 -11.33
C ALA A 533 21.36 -38.83 -10.87
N GLU A 534 20.64 -37.72 -10.70
CA GLU A 534 19.32 -37.68 -10.06
C GLU A 534 18.24 -37.19 -11.05
N GLY A 535 18.60 -36.26 -11.94
CA GLY A 535 17.61 -35.56 -12.77
C GLY A 535 16.88 -34.48 -11.97
N ASP A 536 16.23 -33.55 -12.68
CA ASP A 536 15.66 -32.36 -12.06
C ASP A 536 14.44 -32.68 -11.17
N ASP A 537 13.68 -33.74 -11.50
CA ASP A 537 12.50 -34.16 -10.73
C ASP A 537 12.87 -34.76 -9.35
N ASP A 538 13.94 -35.55 -9.28
CA ASP A 538 14.42 -36.12 -8.02
C ASP A 538 14.97 -35.06 -7.07
N TYR A 539 15.59 -34.00 -7.60
CA TYR A 539 16.02 -32.86 -6.80
C TYR A 539 14.84 -32.21 -6.06
N TYR A 540 13.70 -32.06 -6.76
CA TYR A 540 12.50 -31.44 -6.18
C TYR A 540 11.67 -32.41 -5.32
N SER A 541 11.84 -33.72 -5.45
CA SER A 541 11.13 -34.73 -4.65
C SER A 541 11.77 -34.96 -3.26
N ARG A 542 13.01 -34.52 -3.05
CA ARG A 542 13.73 -34.62 -1.76
C ARG A 542 13.14 -33.81 -0.61
N LEU A 543 12.34 -32.78 -0.93
CA LEU A 543 11.54 -32.06 0.05
C LEU A 543 10.08 -32.38 -0.17
N ASP A 544 9.37 -32.66 0.93
CA ASP A 544 7.92 -32.79 0.88
C ASP A 544 7.29 -31.52 0.28
N ILE A 545 6.24 -31.73 -0.53
CA ILE A 545 5.56 -30.66 -1.24
C ILE A 545 5.02 -29.60 -0.26
N ASP A 546 4.49 -30.02 0.88
CA ASP A 546 3.92 -29.14 1.91
C ASP A 546 5.01 -28.32 2.61
N VAL A 547 6.18 -28.93 2.85
CA VAL A 547 7.36 -28.24 3.41
C VAL A 547 7.87 -27.18 2.44
N ARG A 548 8.00 -27.52 1.15
CA ARG A 548 8.46 -26.61 0.10
C ARG A 548 7.49 -25.45 -0.12
N GLU A 549 6.19 -25.71 -0.16
CA GLU A 549 5.18 -24.67 -0.31
C GLU A 549 5.15 -23.75 0.92
N THR A 550 5.22 -24.33 2.12
CA THR A 550 5.28 -23.55 3.37
C THR A 550 6.55 -22.70 3.43
N PHE A 551 7.70 -23.23 3.04
CA PHE A 551 8.95 -22.48 2.92
C PHE A 551 8.80 -21.30 1.95
N HIS A 552 8.20 -21.50 0.78
CA HIS A 552 7.95 -20.43 -0.18
C HIS A 552 7.00 -19.35 0.38
N LYS A 553 5.94 -19.76 1.07
CA LYS A 553 5.02 -18.82 1.75
C LYS A 553 5.72 -18.04 2.87
N ILE A 554 6.61 -18.68 3.64
CA ILE A 554 7.47 -18.00 4.61
C ILE A 554 8.34 -16.98 3.89
N MET A 555 9.01 -17.33 2.79
CA MET A 555 9.81 -16.37 2.01
C MET A 555 8.97 -15.17 1.58
N VAL A 556 7.79 -15.36 0.98
CA VAL A 556 6.94 -14.27 0.49
C VAL A 556 6.49 -13.34 1.60
N VAL A 557 6.07 -13.88 2.74
CA VAL A 557 5.54 -13.09 3.87
C VAL A 557 6.66 -12.44 4.67
N ASN A 558 7.81 -13.12 4.78
CA ASN A 558 9.01 -12.62 5.46
C ASN A 558 9.74 -11.55 4.66
N ASP A 559 9.76 -11.70 3.33
CA ASP A 559 10.44 -10.81 2.39
C ASP A 559 9.62 -9.58 2.00
N PHE A 560 8.54 -9.26 2.73
CA PHE A 560 7.50 -8.38 2.22
C PHE A 560 8.09 -7.10 1.60
N LYS A 561 8.10 -7.03 0.25
CA LYS A 561 8.64 -5.98 -0.63
C LYS A 561 7.94 -4.61 -0.44
N THR A 562 7.29 -4.41 0.71
CA THR A 562 6.83 -3.12 1.21
C THR A 562 7.96 -2.45 1.97
N TYR A 563 8.89 -1.86 1.24
CA TYR A 563 9.65 -0.70 1.68
C TYR A 563 10.12 -0.74 3.16
N GLY A 564 10.98 -1.71 3.48
CA GLY A 564 11.74 -1.77 4.73
C GLY A 564 10.94 -1.54 6.01
N GLN A 565 10.12 -2.50 6.44
CA GLN A 565 9.42 -2.51 7.73
C GLN A 565 8.41 -1.37 7.98
N TYR A 566 8.26 -0.40 7.06
CA TYR A 566 7.50 0.83 7.29
C TYR A 566 5.98 0.65 7.23
N ARG A 567 5.49 -0.52 6.82
CA ARG A 567 4.08 -0.89 6.90
C ARG A 567 3.93 -2.28 7.51
N PRO A 568 2.94 -2.50 8.39
CA PRO A 568 2.60 -3.84 8.81
C PRO A 568 2.22 -4.68 7.58
N THR A 569 2.57 -5.97 7.60
CA THR A 569 2.20 -6.95 6.57
C THR A 569 0.73 -6.74 6.19
N PRO A 570 0.38 -6.59 4.90
CA PRO A 570 -1.00 -6.34 4.49
C PRO A 570 -1.94 -7.38 5.10
N GLY A 571 -3.08 -6.93 5.65
CA GLY A 571 -4.01 -7.81 6.36
C GLY A 571 -4.47 -9.00 5.52
N VAL A 572 -4.65 -8.82 4.21
CA VAL A 572 -4.99 -9.91 3.27
C VAL A 572 -3.92 -11.00 3.29
N LEU A 573 -2.64 -10.63 3.18
CA LEU A 573 -1.55 -11.61 3.17
C LEU A 573 -1.29 -12.25 4.53
N GLN A 574 -1.63 -11.57 5.63
CA GLN A 574 -1.66 -12.21 6.94
C GLN A 574 -2.77 -13.27 7.04
N VAL A 575 -3.93 -12.99 6.45
CA VAL A 575 -5.06 -13.94 6.41
C VAL A 575 -4.71 -15.13 5.52
N ASP A 576 -4.23 -14.88 4.29
CA ASP A 576 -3.82 -15.92 3.35
C ASP A 576 -2.72 -16.81 3.95
N PHE A 577 -1.73 -16.21 4.61
CA PHE A 577 -0.66 -16.96 5.26
C PHE A 577 -1.18 -17.81 6.43
N LYS A 578 -2.07 -17.27 7.26
CA LYS A 578 -2.70 -18.05 8.34
C LYS A 578 -3.49 -19.22 7.76
N GLN A 579 -4.31 -18.97 6.74
CA GLN A 579 -5.12 -20.01 6.10
C GLN A 579 -4.23 -21.12 5.55
N ALA A 580 -3.17 -20.78 4.82
CA ALA A 580 -2.20 -21.75 4.34
C ALA A 580 -1.56 -22.59 5.45
N LEU A 581 -1.19 -21.96 6.58
CA LEU A 581 -0.65 -22.70 7.73
C LEU A 581 -1.67 -23.68 8.32
N THR A 582 -2.99 -23.43 8.18
CA THR A 582 -4.03 -24.36 8.68
C THR A 582 -4.22 -25.62 7.84
N GLU A 583 -3.71 -25.63 6.61
CA GLU A 583 -3.84 -26.76 5.68
C GLU A 583 -2.75 -27.81 5.91
N VAL A 584 -1.59 -27.37 6.40
CA VAL A 584 -0.35 -28.14 6.56
C VAL A 584 -0.19 -28.69 7.99
N SER A 585 0.61 -29.75 8.20
CA SER A 585 0.82 -30.33 9.54
C SER A 585 1.77 -29.47 10.41
N ALA A 586 1.76 -29.68 11.73
CA ALA A 586 2.70 -28.98 12.63
C ALA A 586 4.15 -29.38 12.38
N PHE A 587 4.37 -30.61 11.92
CA PHE A 587 5.68 -31.16 11.59
C PHE A 587 6.28 -30.42 10.39
N ASP A 588 5.53 -30.29 9.29
CA ASP A 588 6.00 -29.65 8.07
C ASP A 588 6.22 -28.15 8.25
N VAL A 589 5.36 -27.48 9.04
CA VAL A 589 5.57 -26.06 9.40
C VAL A 589 6.86 -25.87 10.18
N LEU A 590 7.18 -26.80 11.10
CA LEU A 590 8.40 -26.75 11.88
C LEU A 590 9.64 -27.05 11.02
N GLU A 591 9.57 -28.05 10.14
CA GLU A 591 10.62 -28.39 9.18
C GLU A 591 10.88 -27.23 8.21
N ALA A 592 9.84 -26.66 7.61
CA ALA A 592 9.96 -25.48 6.75
C ALA A 592 10.56 -24.28 7.49
N THR A 593 10.21 -24.08 8.76
CA THR A 593 10.79 -23.00 9.60
C THR A 593 12.27 -23.25 9.88
N HIS A 594 12.66 -24.49 10.16
CA HIS A 594 14.06 -24.85 10.38
C HIS A 594 14.88 -24.71 9.10
N LEU A 595 14.38 -25.21 7.97
CA LEU A 595 14.98 -25.01 6.64
C LEU A 595 15.11 -23.53 6.29
N PHE A 596 14.11 -22.70 6.63
CA PHE A 596 14.20 -21.25 6.45
C PHE A 596 15.30 -20.64 7.32
N ALA A 597 15.48 -21.10 8.56
CA ALA A 597 16.54 -20.61 9.43
C ALA A 597 17.94 -21.00 8.94
N GLN A 598 18.09 -22.20 8.38
CA GLN A 598 19.34 -22.65 7.76
C GLN A 598 19.62 -21.88 6.47
N ALA A 599 18.60 -21.73 5.63
CA ALA A 599 18.71 -20.98 4.39
C ALA A 599 19.00 -19.52 4.69
N PHE A 600 18.23 -18.84 5.52
CA PHE A 600 18.34 -17.40 5.80
C PHE A 600 18.51 -17.10 7.30
N PRO A 601 19.71 -17.32 7.87
CA PRO A 601 19.96 -17.13 9.31
C PRO A 601 19.59 -15.73 9.80
N ASN A 602 18.93 -15.66 10.96
CA ASN A 602 18.56 -14.41 11.64
C ASN A 602 17.67 -13.43 10.85
N THR A 603 17.02 -13.88 9.76
CA THR A 603 16.19 -13.00 8.91
C THR A 603 14.68 -13.07 9.19
N LEU A 604 14.24 -13.98 10.06
CA LEU A 604 12.81 -14.18 10.38
C LEU A 604 12.21 -12.95 11.08
N GLN A 605 11.20 -12.36 10.45
CA GLN A 605 10.50 -11.19 10.95
C GLN A 605 9.63 -11.54 12.17
N PRO A 606 9.54 -10.66 13.18
CA PRO A 606 8.75 -10.92 14.39
C PRO A 606 7.28 -11.29 14.13
N THR A 607 6.67 -10.70 13.09
CA THR A 607 5.29 -11.02 12.68
C THR A 607 5.18 -12.46 12.17
N VAL A 608 6.13 -12.91 11.35
CA VAL A 608 6.17 -14.29 10.82
C VAL A 608 6.44 -15.27 11.95
N VAL A 609 7.39 -14.97 12.83
CA VAL A 609 7.67 -15.76 14.06
C VAL A 609 6.40 -15.93 14.89
N ARG A 610 5.61 -14.86 15.05
CA ARG A 610 4.34 -14.90 15.80
C ARG A 610 3.30 -15.80 15.13
N HIS A 611 3.15 -15.73 13.81
CA HIS A 611 2.18 -16.56 13.07
C HIS A 611 2.57 -18.04 13.08
N LEU A 612 3.84 -18.35 12.79
CA LEU A 612 4.37 -19.73 12.83
C LEU A 612 4.23 -20.33 14.24
N SER A 613 4.67 -19.61 15.27
CA SER A 613 4.56 -20.10 16.66
C SER A 613 3.11 -20.36 17.07
N ARG A 614 2.18 -19.48 16.67
CA ARG A 614 0.76 -19.64 17.00
C ARG A 614 0.15 -20.85 16.32
N SER A 615 0.45 -21.07 15.04
CA SER A 615 -0.08 -22.24 14.31
C SER A 615 0.45 -23.54 14.91
N ILE A 616 1.76 -23.66 15.15
CA ILE A 616 2.34 -24.86 15.77
C ILE A 616 1.71 -25.15 17.14
N LEU A 617 1.58 -24.14 18.00
CA LEU A 617 0.98 -24.30 19.33
C LEU A 617 -0.52 -24.67 19.26
N ALA A 618 -1.26 -24.10 18.32
CA ALA A 618 -2.69 -24.40 18.15
C ALA A 618 -2.92 -25.85 17.69
N LYS A 619 -2.09 -26.34 16.76
CA LYS A 619 -2.14 -27.73 16.28
C LYS A 619 -1.78 -28.75 17.38
N LEU A 620 -0.82 -28.42 18.24
CA LEU A 620 -0.37 -29.34 19.30
C LEU A 620 -1.17 -29.21 20.61
N GLY A 621 -1.83 -28.08 20.85
CA GLY A 621 -2.46 -27.74 22.12
C GLY A 621 -3.90 -28.19 22.33
N GLY A 622 -4.50 -28.94 21.41
CA GLY A 622 -5.87 -29.46 21.56
C GLY A 622 -7.00 -28.46 21.27
N GLY A 623 -6.71 -27.15 21.27
CA GLY A 623 -7.71 -26.08 21.13
C GLY A 623 -8.24 -25.84 19.71
N GLY A 624 -7.61 -26.43 18.69
CA GLY A 624 -7.97 -26.24 17.28
C GLY A 624 -7.46 -24.92 16.67
N GLU A 625 -7.58 -24.79 15.36
CA GLU A 625 -7.17 -23.61 14.59
C GLU A 625 -8.38 -22.82 14.09
N GLU A 626 -8.33 -21.49 14.18
CA GLU A 626 -9.34 -20.61 13.60
C GLU A 626 -9.19 -20.57 12.07
N VAL A 627 -10.19 -21.07 11.35
CA VAL A 627 -10.24 -21.12 9.89
C VAL A 627 -11.39 -20.25 9.38
N ILE A 628 -11.16 -19.51 8.30
CA ILE A 628 -12.22 -18.76 7.60
C ILE A 628 -12.78 -19.67 6.51
N THR A 629 -14.09 -19.97 6.55
CA THR A 629 -14.76 -20.80 5.55
C THR A 629 -14.96 -20.04 4.23
N ALA A 630 -15.30 -20.76 3.16
CA ALA A 630 -15.65 -20.16 1.86
C ALA A 630 -16.77 -19.09 1.98
N ASP A 631 -17.65 -19.23 2.98
CA ASP A 631 -18.72 -18.27 3.30
C ASP A 631 -18.25 -17.07 4.15
N ASN A 632 -16.94 -16.91 4.36
CA ASN A 632 -16.32 -15.90 5.22
C ASN A 632 -16.74 -15.97 6.71
N THR A 633 -17.04 -17.16 7.22
CA THR A 633 -17.33 -17.38 8.65
C THR A 633 -16.12 -17.99 9.37
N MET A 634 -15.91 -17.63 10.64
CA MET A 634 -14.78 -18.15 11.43
C MET A 634 -15.20 -19.43 12.17
N VAL A 635 -14.53 -20.54 11.88
CA VAL A 635 -14.78 -21.86 12.48
C VAL A 635 -13.51 -22.41 13.11
N LEU A 636 -13.61 -23.02 14.28
CA LEU A 636 -12.51 -23.73 14.92
C LEU A 636 -12.39 -25.15 14.33
N ARG A 637 -11.31 -25.40 13.58
CA ARG A 637 -10.99 -26.73 13.08
C ARG A 637 -10.27 -27.53 14.18
N PRO A 638 -10.74 -28.73 14.55
CA PRO A 638 -10.07 -29.54 15.55
C PRO A 638 -8.66 -29.94 15.06
N PRO A 639 -7.69 -30.11 15.97
CA PRO A 639 -6.34 -30.49 15.60
C PRO A 639 -6.34 -31.87 14.94
N ARG A 640 -5.67 -31.99 13.80
CA ARG A 640 -5.48 -33.29 13.12
C ARG A 640 -4.52 -34.15 13.95
N ASP A 641 -4.84 -35.43 14.08
CA ASP A 641 -3.99 -36.36 14.81
C ASP A 641 -2.68 -36.59 14.02
N LEU A 642 -1.56 -36.14 14.59
CA LEU A 642 -0.23 -36.37 14.00
C LEU A 642 0.20 -37.81 14.31
N LEU A 643 0.19 -38.65 13.29
CA LEU A 643 0.74 -40.00 13.33
C LEU A 643 2.26 -39.88 13.09
N LEU A 644 3.04 -40.08 14.15
CA LEU A 644 4.51 -40.03 14.08
C LEU A 644 5.05 -41.44 14.26
N THR A 645 5.98 -41.85 13.39
CA THR A 645 6.80 -43.04 13.64
C THR A 645 7.85 -42.76 14.72
N LYS A 646 8.61 -43.78 15.13
CA LYS A 646 9.73 -43.59 16.06
C LYS A 646 10.78 -42.63 15.49
N GLU A 647 11.09 -42.77 14.20
CA GLU A 647 12.06 -41.93 13.50
C GLU A 647 11.57 -40.49 13.38
N ASP A 648 10.30 -40.29 13.01
CA ASP A 648 9.69 -38.96 12.91
C ASP A 648 9.67 -38.26 14.27
N LEU A 649 9.46 -38.98 15.36
CA LEU A 649 9.47 -38.39 16.69
C LEU A 649 10.88 -37.92 17.10
N VAL A 650 11.95 -38.65 16.74
CA VAL A 650 13.32 -38.18 16.95
C VAL A 650 13.58 -36.91 16.13
N LYS A 651 13.28 -36.95 14.83
CA LYS A 651 13.42 -35.79 13.93
C LYS A 651 12.62 -34.59 14.44
N PHE A 652 11.40 -34.80 14.94
CA PHE A 652 10.58 -33.73 15.50
C PHE A 652 11.23 -33.08 16.73
N VAL A 653 11.79 -33.88 17.65
CA VAL A 653 12.49 -33.36 18.84
C VAL A 653 13.72 -32.53 18.45
N GLU A 654 14.51 -33.02 17.50
CA GLU A 654 15.67 -32.28 16.98
C GLU A 654 15.25 -30.93 16.36
N LEU A 655 14.19 -30.94 15.55
CA LEU A 655 13.62 -29.73 14.95
C LEU A 655 13.10 -28.74 16.02
N VAL A 656 12.45 -29.23 17.09
CA VAL A 656 11.98 -28.38 18.20
C VAL A 656 13.15 -27.75 18.95
N GLN A 657 14.25 -28.47 19.14
CA GLN A 657 15.44 -27.93 19.81
C GLN A 657 16.17 -26.90 18.94
N ALA A 658 16.26 -27.15 17.63
CA ALA A 658 16.97 -26.32 16.68
C ALA A 658 16.13 -25.16 16.09
N THR A 659 14.84 -25.07 16.42
CA THR A 659 13.96 -24.04 15.85
C THR A 659 14.34 -22.63 16.31
N PRO A 660 14.28 -21.62 15.42
CA PRO A 660 14.43 -20.20 15.81
C PRO A 660 13.25 -19.69 16.65
N LEU A 661 12.14 -20.43 16.73
CA LEU A 661 10.92 -20.03 17.43
C LEU A 661 11.01 -20.30 18.94
N ARG A 662 11.54 -19.34 19.70
CA ARG A 662 11.68 -19.46 21.17
C ARG A 662 10.40 -19.93 21.88
N ARG A 663 9.24 -19.38 21.48
CA ARG A 663 7.93 -19.76 22.03
C ARG A 663 7.54 -21.21 21.81
N VAL A 664 8.02 -21.85 20.74
CA VAL A 664 7.76 -23.27 20.46
C VAL A 664 8.73 -24.11 21.27
N ARG A 665 10.02 -23.76 21.22
CA ARG A 665 11.11 -24.46 21.92
C ARG A 665 10.91 -24.49 23.44
N GLU A 666 10.37 -23.43 24.03
CA GLU A 666 10.20 -23.31 25.49
C GLU A 666 8.77 -23.69 25.96
N SER A 667 7.87 -24.09 25.05
CA SER A 667 6.47 -24.32 25.39
C SER A 667 6.23 -25.68 26.06
N SER A 668 5.62 -25.65 27.24
CA SER A 668 5.17 -26.85 27.95
C SER A 668 4.14 -27.68 27.18
N VAL A 669 3.36 -27.05 26.29
CA VAL A 669 2.38 -27.74 25.42
C VAL A 669 3.10 -28.66 24.44
N VAL A 670 4.18 -28.18 23.82
CA VAL A 670 4.97 -28.94 22.83
C VAL A 670 5.65 -30.13 23.50
N TRP A 671 6.31 -29.90 24.64
CA TRP A 671 7.01 -30.96 25.37
C TRP A 671 6.05 -31.99 25.98
N ARG A 672 4.84 -31.59 26.39
CA ARG A 672 3.80 -32.53 26.84
C ARG A 672 3.33 -33.43 25.70
N PHE A 673 3.12 -32.88 24.51
CA PHE A 673 2.76 -33.66 23.32
C PHE A 673 3.86 -34.68 22.97
N ILE A 674 5.13 -34.26 22.99
CA ILE A 674 6.29 -35.14 22.76
C ILE A 674 6.30 -36.28 23.81
N ALA A 675 6.10 -35.97 25.09
CA ALA A 675 6.08 -36.95 26.16
C ALA A 675 4.98 -38.00 25.99
N GLU A 676 3.79 -37.57 25.54
CA GLU A 676 2.66 -38.45 25.32
C GLU A 676 2.90 -39.40 24.14
N LYS A 677 3.41 -38.88 23.01
CA LYS A 677 3.76 -39.70 21.84
C LYS A 677 4.94 -40.63 22.13
N ALA A 678 5.96 -40.18 22.86
CA ALA A 678 7.09 -41.01 23.28
C ALA A 678 6.66 -42.17 24.20
N ARG A 679 5.70 -41.93 25.12
CA ARG A 679 5.10 -42.99 25.95
C ARG A 679 4.35 -44.03 25.12
N ARG A 680 3.55 -43.59 24.15
CA ARG A 680 2.82 -44.49 23.23
C ARG A 680 3.77 -45.33 22.38
N LEU A 681 4.90 -44.78 21.95
CA LEU A 681 5.91 -45.45 21.13
C LEU A 681 7.00 -46.20 21.95
N GLN A 682 6.93 -46.16 23.28
CA GLN A 682 7.89 -46.78 24.21
C GLN A 682 9.35 -46.29 24.01
N MET A 683 9.55 -44.98 23.82
CA MET A 683 10.86 -44.38 23.57
C MET A 683 11.44 -43.72 24.83
N GLY A 684 12.16 -44.51 25.65
CA GLY A 684 12.74 -44.06 26.92
C GLY A 684 13.79 -42.94 26.79
N GLU A 685 14.54 -42.88 25.69
CA GLU A 685 15.56 -41.86 25.45
C GLU A 685 14.96 -40.46 25.21
N VAL A 686 13.84 -40.41 24.48
CA VAL A 686 13.09 -39.16 24.23
C VAL A 686 12.44 -38.65 25.52
N LEU A 687 11.99 -39.55 26.39
CA LEU A 687 11.42 -39.17 27.70
C LEU A 687 12.47 -38.52 28.60
N LYS A 688 13.70 -39.03 28.62
CA LYS A 688 14.81 -38.39 29.36
C LYS A 688 15.12 -36.98 28.85
N THR A 689 15.07 -36.76 27.53
CA THR A 689 15.27 -35.42 26.95
C THR A 689 14.15 -34.45 27.33
N VAL A 690 12.90 -34.93 27.41
CA VAL A 690 11.76 -34.14 27.90
C VAL A 690 11.95 -33.77 29.39
N GLU A 691 12.40 -34.70 30.23
CA GLU A 691 12.65 -34.46 31.65
C GLU A 691 13.75 -33.42 31.88
N LEU A 692 14.84 -33.48 31.10
CA LEU A 692 15.91 -32.49 31.14
C LEU A 692 15.42 -31.09 30.74
N GLN A 693 14.55 -30.99 29.74
CA GLN A 693 13.96 -29.70 29.34
C GLN A 693 12.94 -29.18 30.35
N ALA A 694 12.16 -30.05 30.98
CA ALA A 694 11.26 -29.67 32.06
C ALA A 694 12.03 -29.14 33.29
N ALA A 695 13.16 -29.76 33.62
CA ALA A 695 14.06 -29.29 34.69
C ALA A 695 14.71 -27.94 34.34
N ALA A 696 15.14 -27.74 33.09
CA ALA A 696 15.72 -26.47 32.64
C ALA A 696 14.68 -25.32 32.64
N ALA A 697 13.45 -25.60 32.23
CA ALA A 697 12.35 -24.62 32.28
C ALA A 697 11.95 -24.26 33.72
N ALA A 698 12.05 -25.20 34.67
CA ALA A 698 11.79 -24.94 36.09
C ALA A 698 12.90 -24.12 36.78
N ALA A 699 14.13 -24.15 36.25
CA ALA A 699 15.27 -23.39 36.79
C ALA A 699 15.36 -21.94 36.26
N THR A 700 14.58 -21.60 35.23
CA THR A 700 14.57 -20.28 34.57
C THR A 700 13.31 -19.46 34.84
N ALA A 701 12.32 -20.06 35.52
CA ALA A 701 11.14 -19.39 36.09
C ALA A 701 11.43 -18.98 37.54
#